data_AF-A0A8H5XYI0-F1
#
_entry.id   AF-A0A8H5XYI0-F1
#
_cell.length_a   1.000
_cell.length_b   1.000
_cell.length_c   1.000
_cell.angle_alpha   90.00
_cell.angle_beta   90.00
_cell.angle_gamma   90.00
#
_symmetry.space_group_name_H-M   'P 1'
#
loop_
_entity.id
_entity.type
_entity.pdbx_description
1 polymer ?
#
loop_
_entity_poly.entity_id
_entity_poly.type
_entity_poly.pdbx_seq_one_letter_code
_entity_poly.pdbx_strand_id
1 'polypeptide(L)'
;MADRKEPQAFDGLRHNDISDERPDNGSTIDAQNFAYSEDRKIGITGAVFLILNKMIGTGIFSTPSSIFAATGSVGISLMLWVIGGFLTFCGLSVFLEFGLAIPRSGGEKNYLERVYRRPRYLATCVLASQMILLGFSSGNSLAFGRYILFASGRETPDGWEARGIAVTCVTFAVLMHSVTPKWGIRLFNVLGVFKVVILLFIVFSGFAALAGHRRVPNPHNFDNAFRIEDGDGYGGGGAYAYSNALLNIIYSYKGWENANYVVSELKHPKKTLAIAAPIAIGGVTILYVLANVAYFAAIPKSDLAKSEVIVAGLFFRNIFGESAAARSLPAFVALSNLGNVLAVSFAHARLNQELAKEGMLPFSRFWASNKPFNAPASALFLHWIVTVVVLLAPPAGPAYNFIVNLYTYPGSWINGFVTAGLIYLHYKKSENWSSPWHTYLPISIIYLLANIFLALVPFIPPDGDWNADGYPYYVFPVVGVGVLILGGVYWSFWTKILPRIGGYKVVADRTFDDSGVETVRPTIIQQKVSPSTAKALLDAGYVVRVEESPDRIYKIDEFRAVGAEIVPTGSWVNAPKGDMILGLKEIEADGKPLPHTYSICSRGLLYDLEFLTDNDERRVAAFGYWAGFAGTALALLSWAHQLLNPGVPQGPVPVVDSASALTELVKGKVDAARSATGGAHPRLIVIGALGRCGKGAIAAAEAIGVTDILKWDIAETSKGGPFPEVASSDIFANCVYLGSNKIPPFKTFKALSAPDRRLRVICDVSCDPNSENNPIPVYSSYSSFENPTVPASDHIDGPELRIIAIDHLPTMVARESSDEYSSLLLPSLLTLDRRDTEGVWQQAERIFREKVAELS
;
A
#
# COMPACT_ATOMS: atom_id res chain seq x y z
N MET A 1 38.52 -22.95 46.18
CA MET A 1 39.23 -21.72 45.78
C MET A 1 39.37 -21.77 44.26
N ALA A 2 39.09 -20.65 43.58
CA ALA A 2 38.96 -20.44 42.13
C ALA A 2 37.52 -20.53 41.59
N ASP A 3 36.89 -19.35 41.62
CA ASP A 3 35.74 -18.93 40.81
C ASP A 3 36.06 -19.02 39.31
N ARG A 4 35.13 -19.60 38.54
CA ARG A 4 34.99 -19.36 37.10
C ARG A 4 33.75 -18.50 36.88
N LYS A 5 33.97 -17.28 36.39
CA LYS A 5 32.92 -16.39 35.87
C LYS A 5 32.48 -16.89 34.49
N GLU A 6 31.23 -17.31 34.38
CA GLU A 6 30.48 -17.35 33.12
C GLU A 6 29.82 -15.98 32.87
N PRO A 7 29.63 -15.58 31.60
CA PRO A 7 29.04 -14.29 31.25
C PRO A 7 27.52 -14.28 31.50
N GLN A 8 27.06 -13.22 32.18
CA GLN A 8 25.67 -12.92 32.51
C GLN A 8 24.78 -12.94 31.26
N ALA A 9 23.90 -13.95 31.18
CA ALA A 9 22.69 -13.89 30.39
C ALA A 9 21.68 -13.00 31.12
N PHE A 10 21.08 -12.05 30.40
CA PHE A 10 19.95 -11.24 30.85
C PHE A 10 18.78 -12.17 31.20
N ASP A 11 18.58 -12.40 32.50
CA ASP A 11 17.37 -13.00 33.07
C ASP A 11 16.60 -11.87 33.77
N GLY A 12 15.41 -11.57 33.27
CA GLY A 12 14.66 -10.41 33.73
C GLY A 12 13.38 -10.12 32.97
N LEU A 13 12.57 -11.12 32.63
CA LEU A 13 11.15 -10.95 32.30
C LEU A 13 10.38 -12.22 32.71
N ARG A 14 9.93 -12.29 33.96
CA ARG A 14 8.81 -13.15 34.38
C ARG A 14 7.62 -12.27 34.72
N HIS A 15 6.51 -12.57 34.04
CA HIS A 15 5.11 -12.34 34.37
C HIS A 15 4.81 -11.48 35.62
N ASN A 16 4.18 -10.33 35.40
CA ASN A 16 2.82 -10.04 35.87
C ASN A 16 2.29 -8.76 35.18
N ASP A 17 0.99 -8.79 34.84
CA ASP A 17 0.09 -7.70 34.42
C ASP A 17 0.38 -6.98 33.09
N ILE A 18 0.00 -7.68 32.01
CA ILE A 18 -0.23 -7.11 30.68
C ILE A 18 -1.45 -6.20 30.78
N SER A 19 -1.24 -4.88 30.74
CA SER A 19 -2.28 -3.93 30.38
C SER A 19 -2.44 -3.98 28.85
N ASP A 20 -3.59 -4.47 28.40
CA ASP A 20 -4.03 -4.43 27.01
C ASP A 20 -4.13 -2.97 26.53
N GLU A 21 -3.07 -2.45 25.89
CA GLU A 21 -3.16 -1.23 25.08
C GLU A 21 -3.89 -1.57 23.77
N ARG A 22 -5.22 -1.43 23.76
CA ARG A 22 -6.03 -1.37 22.54
C ARG A 22 -6.00 0.05 21.97
N PRO A 23 -5.71 0.25 20.67
CA PRO A 23 -6.04 1.49 20.00
C PRO A 23 -7.50 1.43 19.51
N ASP A 24 -8.44 1.89 20.34
CA ASP A 24 -9.88 1.85 20.03
C ASP A 24 -10.47 3.22 19.62
N ASN A 25 -11.28 3.16 18.54
CA ASN A 25 -12.43 4.00 18.17
C ASN A 25 -12.28 5.20 17.21
N GLY A 26 -12.54 4.90 15.93
CA GLY A 26 -13.03 5.78 14.86
C GLY A 26 -13.42 4.93 13.63
N SER A 27 -14.63 5.10 13.09
CA SER A 27 -15.27 4.20 12.14
C SER A 27 -14.60 4.10 10.75
N THR A 28 -14.22 2.88 10.38
CA THR A 28 -13.74 2.53 9.05
C THR A 28 -14.90 2.11 8.14
N ILE A 29 -15.23 2.91 7.13
CA ILE A 29 -15.77 2.34 5.89
C ILE A 29 -14.57 1.67 5.22
N ASP A 30 -14.69 0.38 4.94
CA ASP A 30 -13.66 -0.56 4.52
C ASP A 30 -12.30 0.05 4.18
N ALA A 31 -11.40 -0.04 5.16
CA ALA A 31 -10.00 -0.19 4.85
C ALA A 31 -9.90 -1.38 3.89
N GLN A 32 -9.50 -1.14 2.63
CA GLN A 32 -8.97 -2.22 1.82
C GLN A 32 -7.72 -2.73 2.55
N ASN A 33 -7.92 -3.75 3.39
CA ASN A 33 -6.87 -4.48 4.03
C ASN A 33 -6.06 -5.15 2.93
N PHE A 34 -4.95 -4.53 2.54
CA PHE A 34 -3.86 -5.21 1.83
C PHE A 34 -3.03 -6.06 2.81
N ALA A 35 -3.65 -6.55 3.88
CA ALA A 35 -3.10 -7.58 4.72
C ALA A 35 -3.11 -8.88 3.92
N TYR A 36 -1.97 -9.19 3.29
CA TYR A 36 -1.76 -10.50 2.71
C TYR A 36 -1.70 -11.51 3.84
N SER A 37 -2.60 -12.48 3.77
CA SER A 37 -2.57 -13.65 4.63
C SER A 37 -1.17 -14.30 4.55
N GLU A 38 -0.65 -14.81 5.67
CA GLU A 38 0.72 -15.33 5.77
C GLU A 38 1.05 -16.42 4.73
N ASP A 39 0.05 -17.18 4.28
CA ASP A 39 0.15 -18.16 3.20
C ASP A 39 0.46 -17.53 1.83
N ARG A 40 0.08 -16.25 1.61
CA ARG A 40 0.31 -15.50 0.36
C ARG A 40 1.63 -14.72 0.34
N LYS A 41 2.31 -14.56 1.48
CA LYS A 41 3.56 -13.78 1.55
C LYS A 41 4.74 -14.48 0.85
N ILE A 42 5.58 -13.70 0.21
CA ILE A 42 6.71 -14.12 -0.62
C ILE A 42 7.93 -14.42 0.27
N GLY A 43 8.43 -15.66 0.23
CA GLY A 43 9.68 -16.05 0.91
C GLY A 43 10.95 -15.69 0.13
N ILE A 44 12.12 -16.05 0.66
CA ILE A 44 13.45 -15.75 0.08
C ILE A 44 13.52 -16.14 -1.40
N THR A 45 13.20 -17.40 -1.74
CA THR A 45 13.27 -17.89 -3.12
C THR A 45 12.34 -17.10 -4.05
N GLY A 46 11.12 -16.81 -3.59
CA GLY A 46 10.18 -15.99 -4.36
C GLY A 46 10.68 -14.57 -4.59
N ALA A 47 11.31 -13.96 -3.58
CA ALA A 47 11.90 -12.63 -3.68
C ALA A 47 13.12 -12.60 -4.62
N VAL A 48 13.96 -13.65 -4.62
CA VAL A 48 15.06 -13.80 -5.60
C VAL A 48 14.49 -13.80 -7.02
N PHE A 49 13.50 -14.66 -7.30
CA PHE A 49 12.90 -14.71 -8.64
C PHE A 49 12.16 -13.41 -9.00
N LEU A 50 11.51 -12.74 -8.05
CA LEU A 50 10.88 -11.45 -8.27
C LEU A 50 11.90 -10.42 -8.81
N ILE A 51 13.08 -10.36 -8.20
CA ILE A 51 14.17 -9.46 -8.61
C ILE A 51 14.75 -9.89 -9.97
N LEU A 52 15.13 -11.16 -10.10
CA LEU A 52 15.71 -11.71 -11.33
C LEU A 52 14.80 -11.49 -12.54
N ASN A 53 13.49 -11.69 -12.37
CA ASN A 53 12.52 -11.61 -13.46
C ASN A 53 12.37 -10.19 -14.02
N LYS A 54 12.52 -9.16 -13.17
CA LYS A 54 12.47 -7.76 -13.60
C LYS A 54 13.83 -7.28 -14.12
N MET A 55 14.95 -7.72 -13.53
CA MET A 55 16.29 -7.37 -14.01
C MET A 55 16.58 -7.95 -15.39
N ILE A 56 16.32 -9.26 -15.58
CA ILE A 56 16.57 -9.92 -16.85
C ILE A 56 15.50 -9.51 -17.87
N GLY A 57 15.90 -8.67 -18.81
CA GLY A 57 15.06 -8.16 -19.89
C GLY A 57 15.88 -7.81 -21.10
N THR A 58 15.42 -6.85 -21.89
CA THR A 58 16.10 -6.41 -23.12
C THR A 58 17.53 -5.94 -22.93
N GLY A 59 17.86 -5.39 -21.74
CA GLY A 59 19.16 -4.82 -21.44
C GLY A 59 20.33 -5.69 -21.90
N ILE A 60 20.41 -6.94 -21.44
CA ILE A 60 21.50 -7.86 -21.77
C ILE A 60 21.48 -8.36 -23.23
N PHE A 61 20.37 -8.23 -23.94
CA PHE A 61 20.25 -8.68 -25.33
C PHE A 61 20.46 -7.55 -26.34
N SER A 62 20.52 -6.30 -25.89
CA SER A 62 20.56 -5.12 -26.77
C SER A 62 21.70 -4.15 -26.40
N THR A 63 21.85 -3.80 -25.12
CA THR A 63 22.84 -2.81 -24.69
C THR A 63 24.32 -3.20 -24.89
N PRO A 64 24.73 -4.49 -24.98
CA PRO A 64 26.11 -4.81 -25.35
C PRO A 64 26.57 -4.14 -26.65
N SER A 65 25.66 -3.98 -27.62
CA SER A 65 25.92 -3.26 -28.86
C SER A 65 26.24 -1.79 -28.57
N SER A 66 25.36 -1.08 -27.88
CA SER A 66 25.50 0.34 -27.56
C SER A 66 26.72 0.64 -26.66
N ILE A 67 27.02 -0.23 -25.70
CA ILE A 67 28.17 -0.08 -24.79
C ILE A 67 29.48 -0.28 -25.56
N PHE A 68 29.54 -1.28 -26.44
CA PHE A 68 30.73 -1.49 -27.27
C PHE A 68 30.89 -0.36 -28.28
N ALA A 69 29.81 0.07 -28.94
CA ALA A 69 29.80 1.20 -29.86
C ALA A 69 30.36 2.48 -29.20
N ALA A 70 29.98 2.75 -27.96
CA ALA A 70 30.44 3.91 -27.20
C ALA A 70 31.91 3.82 -26.75
N THR A 71 32.43 2.62 -26.48
CA THR A 71 33.76 2.45 -25.87
C THR A 71 34.86 2.10 -26.86
N GLY A 72 34.53 1.46 -27.98
CA GLY A 72 35.49 0.95 -28.95
C GLY A 72 36.47 -0.11 -28.39
N SER A 73 36.23 -0.63 -27.19
CA SER A 73 37.13 -1.57 -26.51
C SER A 73 36.36 -2.67 -25.78
N VAL A 74 36.76 -3.92 -26.07
CA VAL A 74 36.16 -5.14 -25.50
C VAL A 74 36.39 -5.21 -23.99
N GLY A 75 37.64 -4.96 -23.56
CA GLY A 75 38.04 -5.00 -22.16
C GLY A 75 37.36 -3.91 -21.34
N ILE A 76 37.25 -2.69 -21.88
CA ILE A 76 36.53 -1.60 -21.23
C ILE A 76 35.03 -1.91 -21.13
N SER A 77 34.41 -2.42 -22.21
CA SER A 77 33.01 -2.85 -22.20
C SER A 77 32.73 -3.86 -21.07
N LEU A 78 33.57 -4.90 -20.94
CA LEU A 78 33.46 -5.90 -19.88
C LEU A 78 33.66 -5.30 -18.47
N MET A 79 34.61 -4.37 -18.32
CA MET A 79 34.83 -3.67 -17.05
C MET A 79 33.64 -2.79 -16.67
N LEU A 80 32.99 -2.14 -17.62
CA LEU A 80 31.81 -1.35 -17.33
C LEU A 80 30.65 -2.23 -16.83
N TRP A 81 30.49 -3.46 -17.32
CA TRP A 81 29.50 -4.42 -16.77
C TRP A 81 29.81 -4.77 -15.30
N VAL A 82 31.08 -5.02 -14.97
CA VAL A 82 31.52 -5.27 -13.58
C VAL A 82 31.27 -4.04 -12.70
N ILE A 83 31.61 -2.84 -13.19
CA ILE A 83 31.34 -1.56 -12.50
C ILE A 83 29.84 -1.36 -12.30
N GLY A 84 29.01 -1.68 -13.30
CA GLY A 84 27.56 -1.64 -13.19
C GLY A 84 27.01 -2.54 -12.10
N GLY A 85 27.48 -3.79 -12.03
CA GLY A 85 27.14 -4.71 -10.94
C GLY A 85 27.56 -4.16 -9.58
N PHE A 86 28.78 -3.61 -9.47
CA PHE A 86 29.27 -2.98 -8.24
C PHE A 86 28.44 -1.77 -7.81
N LEU A 87 28.14 -0.84 -8.73
CA LEU A 87 27.28 0.32 -8.46
C LEU A 87 25.86 -0.10 -8.07
N THR A 88 25.36 -1.19 -8.63
CA THR A 88 24.07 -1.79 -8.25
C THR A 88 24.10 -2.30 -6.81
N PHE A 89 25.20 -2.92 -6.37
CA PHE A 89 25.38 -3.30 -4.96
C PHE A 89 25.49 -2.08 -4.03
N CYS A 90 26.13 -0.99 -4.47
CA CYS A 90 26.16 0.25 -3.68
C CYS A 90 24.75 0.82 -3.50
N GLY A 91 23.97 0.89 -4.58
CA GLY A 91 22.57 1.32 -4.54
C GLY A 91 21.70 0.39 -3.69
N LEU A 92 21.90 -0.93 -3.80
CA LEU A 92 21.23 -1.91 -2.95
C LEU A 92 21.47 -1.64 -1.47
N SER A 93 22.71 -1.36 -1.07
CA SER A 93 23.05 -1.09 0.33
C SER A 93 22.27 0.13 0.87
N VAL A 94 22.24 1.23 0.10
CA VAL A 94 21.47 2.44 0.44
C VAL A 94 19.98 2.12 0.59
N PHE A 95 19.42 1.33 -0.34
CA PHE A 95 18.01 0.95 -0.31
C PHE A 95 17.68 -0.06 0.79
N LEU A 96 18.61 -0.96 1.16
CA LEU A 96 18.43 -1.88 2.28
C LEU A 96 18.38 -1.10 3.60
N GLU A 97 19.23 -0.09 3.77
CA GLU A 97 19.18 0.74 4.97
C GLU A 97 17.83 1.43 5.13
N PHE A 98 17.30 2.03 4.06
CA PHE A 98 15.97 2.63 4.09
C PHE A 98 14.85 1.61 4.23
N GLY A 99 14.83 0.57 3.39
CA GLY A 99 13.75 -0.41 3.32
C GLY A 99 13.64 -1.29 4.57
N LEU A 100 14.74 -1.44 5.32
CA LEU A 100 14.72 -2.14 6.60
C LEU A 100 14.41 -1.24 7.80
N ALA A 101 14.69 0.06 7.69
CA ALA A 101 14.25 1.05 8.67
C ALA A 101 12.77 1.45 8.48
N ILE A 102 12.29 1.42 7.24
CA ILE A 102 10.94 1.80 6.84
C ILE A 102 10.35 0.62 6.03
N PRO A 103 9.91 -0.45 6.70
CA PRO A 103 9.47 -1.70 6.05
C PRO A 103 8.07 -1.57 5.43
N ARG A 104 7.91 -0.59 4.53
CA ARG A 104 6.65 -0.26 3.85
C ARG A 104 6.83 -0.34 2.34
N SER A 105 5.85 -0.90 1.66
CA SER A 105 5.76 -0.86 0.20
C SER A 105 5.74 0.59 -0.31
N GLY A 106 6.53 0.90 -1.34
CA GLY A 106 6.57 2.22 -1.97
C GLY A 106 7.98 2.70 -2.35
N GLY A 107 9.03 2.03 -1.85
CA GLY A 107 10.41 2.30 -2.23
C GLY A 107 10.81 3.78 -2.09
N GLU A 108 11.33 4.37 -3.16
CA GLU A 108 11.83 5.75 -3.21
C GLU A 108 10.82 6.77 -2.70
N LYS A 109 9.51 6.54 -2.90
CA LYS A 109 8.44 7.39 -2.38
C LYS A 109 8.58 7.58 -0.88
N ASN A 110 8.64 6.47 -0.14
CA ASN A 110 8.71 6.46 1.32
C ASN A 110 10.02 7.07 1.81
N TYR A 111 11.11 6.84 1.07
CA TYR A 111 12.45 7.30 1.43
C TYR A 111 12.56 8.83 1.27
N LEU A 112 12.10 9.34 0.12
CA LEU A 112 12.08 10.76 -0.17
C LEU A 112 11.13 11.52 0.77
N GLU A 113 9.96 10.98 1.10
CA GLU A 113 9.04 11.61 2.05
C GLU A 113 9.61 11.68 3.48
N ARG A 114 10.37 10.65 3.90
CA ARG A 114 11.04 10.65 5.21
C ARG A 114 12.10 11.74 5.32
N VAL A 115 12.84 12.00 4.24
CA VAL A 115 13.95 12.95 4.20
C VAL A 115 13.45 14.37 3.89
N TYR A 116 12.73 14.54 2.77
CA TYR A 116 12.35 15.83 2.20
C TYR A 116 10.94 16.24 2.62
N ARG A 117 10.79 16.54 3.92
CA ARG A 117 9.50 16.86 4.54
C ARG A 117 8.93 18.24 4.17
N ARG A 118 9.78 19.15 3.67
CA ARG A 118 9.40 20.54 3.35
C ARG A 118 9.93 20.94 1.97
N PRO A 119 9.08 21.46 1.07
CA PRO A 119 7.61 21.53 1.16
C PRO A 119 6.94 20.15 1.11
N ARG A 120 5.86 19.95 1.88
CA ARG A 120 5.12 18.67 1.95
C ARG A 120 4.61 18.25 0.57
N TYR A 121 4.73 16.98 0.21
CA TYR A 121 4.39 16.36 -1.09
C TYR A 121 5.25 16.76 -2.30
N LEU A 122 6.19 17.70 -2.19
CA LEU A 122 6.98 18.12 -3.35
C LEU A 122 7.80 16.95 -3.92
N ALA A 123 8.57 16.27 -3.07
CA ALA A 123 9.40 15.14 -3.50
C ALA A 123 8.55 13.98 -4.07
N THR A 124 7.38 13.72 -3.45
CA THR A 124 6.41 12.74 -3.94
C THR A 124 5.87 13.13 -5.32
N CYS A 125 5.55 14.40 -5.56
CA CYS A 125 5.06 14.87 -6.87
C CYS A 125 6.14 14.79 -7.96
N VAL A 126 7.39 15.10 -7.61
CA VAL A 126 8.54 14.94 -8.52
C VAL A 126 8.72 13.47 -8.89
N LEU A 127 8.72 12.57 -7.91
CA LEU A 127 8.76 11.12 -8.16
C LEU A 127 7.55 10.64 -8.99
N ALA A 128 6.34 11.07 -8.63
CA ALA A 128 5.11 10.69 -9.32
C ALA A 128 5.15 11.10 -10.79
N SER A 129 5.60 12.31 -11.09
CA SER A 129 5.73 12.80 -12.48
C SER A 129 6.65 11.91 -13.31
N GLN A 130 7.81 11.51 -12.78
CA GLN A 130 8.69 10.54 -13.44
C GLN A 130 7.99 9.19 -13.60
N MET A 131 7.42 8.65 -12.54
CA MET A 131 6.86 7.29 -12.56
C MET A 131 5.67 7.16 -13.50
N ILE A 132 4.82 8.18 -13.58
CA ILE A 132 3.64 8.19 -14.43
C ILE A 132 4.04 8.44 -15.89
N LEU A 133 4.84 9.46 -16.17
CA LEU A 133 5.12 9.88 -17.55
C LEU A 133 6.26 9.11 -18.20
N LEU A 134 7.22 8.64 -17.40
CA LEU A 134 8.44 7.98 -17.87
C LEU A 134 8.59 6.56 -17.34
N GLY A 135 7.61 6.02 -16.59
CA GLY A 135 7.60 4.62 -16.14
C GLY A 135 6.89 3.68 -17.14
N PHE A 136 7.46 3.53 -18.34
CA PHE A 136 6.84 2.77 -19.44
C PHE A 136 7.58 1.45 -19.76
N SER A 137 6.92 0.56 -20.52
CA SER A 137 7.51 -0.70 -21.02
C SER A 137 8.02 -0.64 -22.46
N SER A 138 8.09 0.54 -23.08
CA SER A 138 8.26 0.72 -24.53
C SER A 138 9.53 0.08 -25.09
N GLY A 139 10.67 0.16 -24.39
CA GLY A 139 11.92 -0.48 -24.83
C GLY A 139 11.81 -2.00 -24.91
N ASN A 140 11.23 -2.62 -23.87
CA ASN A 140 10.99 -4.06 -23.83
C ASN A 140 9.98 -4.53 -24.89
N SER A 141 8.92 -3.75 -25.09
CA SER A 141 7.92 -4.02 -26.12
C SER A 141 8.50 -3.90 -27.53
N LEU A 142 9.29 -2.86 -27.80
CA LEU A 142 9.92 -2.67 -29.11
C LEU A 142 10.86 -3.82 -29.45
N ALA A 143 11.71 -4.22 -28.51
CA ALA A 143 12.61 -5.36 -28.72
C ALA A 143 11.86 -6.68 -28.91
N PHE A 144 10.74 -6.90 -28.23
CA PHE A 144 9.85 -8.03 -28.54
C PHE A 144 9.48 -8.03 -30.03
N GLY A 145 9.00 -6.90 -30.56
CA GLY A 145 8.65 -6.77 -31.97
C GLY A 145 9.81 -7.04 -32.93
N ARG A 146 10.98 -6.44 -32.67
CA ARG A 146 12.20 -6.64 -33.48
C ARG A 146 12.66 -8.10 -33.46
N TYR A 147 12.66 -8.76 -32.30
CA TYR A 147 13.06 -10.17 -32.21
C TYR A 147 12.07 -11.13 -32.88
N ILE A 148 10.78 -10.84 -32.86
CA ILE A 148 9.78 -11.62 -33.62
C ILE A 148 10.01 -11.48 -35.13
N LEU A 149 10.21 -10.25 -35.63
CA LEU A 149 10.51 -10.04 -37.06
C LEU A 149 11.81 -10.71 -37.47
N PHE A 150 12.86 -10.59 -36.65
CA PHE A 150 14.14 -11.23 -36.92
C PHE A 150 14.01 -12.76 -36.95
N ALA A 151 13.26 -13.35 -36.00
CA ALA A 151 13.00 -14.79 -35.98
C ALA A 151 12.16 -15.28 -37.19
N SER A 152 11.36 -14.39 -37.78
CA SER A 152 10.62 -14.68 -39.02
C SER A 152 11.47 -14.59 -40.30
N GLY A 153 12.75 -14.24 -40.19
CA GLY A 153 13.68 -14.14 -41.30
C GLY A 153 13.72 -12.78 -42.00
N ARG A 154 13.17 -11.71 -41.39
CA ARG A 154 13.29 -10.34 -41.91
C ARG A 154 14.71 -9.83 -41.69
N GLU A 155 15.32 -9.29 -42.73
CA GLU A 155 16.69 -8.74 -42.69
C GLU A 155 16.79 -7.41 -41.94
N THR A 156 15.75 -6.57 -42.02
CA THR A 156 15.65 -5.29 -41.32
C THR A 156 14.48 -5.31 -40.31
N PRO A 157 14.65 -5.92 -39.13
CA PRO A 157 13.58 -6.10 -38.16
C PRO A 157 13.36 -4.81 -37.34
N ASP A 158 12.85 -3.76 -37.97
CA ASP A 158 12.53 -2.49 -37.31
C ASP A 158 11.39 -1.75 -38.04
N GLY A 159 11.05 -0.54 -37.60
CA GLY A 159 10.03 0.32 -38.20
C GLY A 159 8.63 0.09 -37.65
N TRP A 160 7.62 0.49 -38.42
CA TRP A 160 6.22 0.43 -37.98
C TRP A 160 5.70 -0.99 -37.77
N GLU A 161 6.22 -1.97 -38.51
CA GLU A 161 5.89 -3.39 -38.30
C GLU A 161 6.31 -3.85 -36.89
N ALA A 162 7.55 -3.55 -36.48
CA ALA A 162 8.06 -3.91 -35.15
C ALA A 162 7.26 -3.22 -34.04
N ARG A 163 6.89 -1.95 -34.25
CA ARG A 163 6.07 -1.16 -33.31
C ARG A 163 4.65 -1.68 -33.19
N GLY A 164 4.01 -2.11 -34.30
CA GLY A 164 2.70 -2.74 -34.26
C GLY A 164 2.69 -4.02 -33.43
N ILE A 165 3.71 -4.87 -33.60
CA ILE A 165 3.89 -6.08 -32.78
C ILE A 165 4.16 -5.72 -31.31
N ALA A 166 4.94 -4.67 -31.07
CA ALA A 166 5.22 -4.16 -29.72
C ALA A 166 3.96 -3.65 -29.00
N VAL A 167 3.06 -2.93 -29.70
CA VAL A 167 1.75 -2.51 -29.18
C VAL A 167 0.92 -3.74 -28.80
N THR A 168 0.89 -4.77 -29.65
CA THR A 168 0.19 -6.03 -29.34
C THR A 168 0.76 -6.70 -28.09
N CYS A 169 2.09 -6.70 -27.92
CA CYS A 169 2.77 -7.25 -26.75
C CYS A 169 2.36 -6.55 -25.44
N VAL A 170 2.42 -5.21 -25.38
CA VAL A 170 2.00 -4.48 -24.16
C VAL A 170 0.49 -4.59 -23.92
N THR A 171 -0.32 -4.58 -24.99
CA THR A 171 -1.77 -4.74 -24.89
C THR A 171 -2.13 -6.11 -24.30
N PHE A 172 -1.49 -7.18 -24.79
CA PHE A 172 -1.64 -8.51 -24.23
C PHE A 172 -1.26 -8.57 -22.74
N ALA A 173 -0.11 -8.00 -22.37
CA ALA A 173 0.33 -7.99 -20.97
C ALA A 173 -0.65 -7.25 -20.04
N VAL A 174 -1.14 -6.09 -20.47
CA VAL A 174 -2.09 -5.26 -19.72
C VAL A 174 -3.45 -5.95 -19.62
N LEU A 175 -3.98 -6.52 -20.71
CA LEU A 175 -5.23 -7.28 -20.69
C LEU A 175 -5.14 -8.50 -19.80
N MET A 176 -4.03 -9.24 -19.85
CA MET A 176 -3.81 -10.40 -18.99
C MET A 176 -3.81 -10.02 -17.51
N HIS A 177 -3.08 -8.97 -17.12
CA HIS A 177 -3.09 -8.52 -15.74
C HIS A 177 -4.41 -7.88 -15.30
N SER A 178 -5.19 -7.33 -16.24
CA SER A 178 -6.48 -6.70 -15.95
C SER A 178 -7.60 -7.73 -15.80
N VAL A 179 -7.69 -8.73 -16.68
CA VAL A 179 -8.82 -9.68 -16.75
C VAL A 179 -8.54 -10.96 -15.96
N THR A 180 -7.30 -11.46 -16.01
CA THR A 180 -6.91 -12.75 -15.39
C THR A 180 -5.63 -12.61 -14.55
N PRO A 181 -5.63 -11.78 -13.49
CA PRO A 181 -4.41 -11.41 -12.75
C PRO A 181 -3.60 -12.62 -12.24
N LYS A 182 -4.27 -13.70 -11.80
CA LYS A 182 -3.61 -14.94 -11.34
C LYS A 182 -2.81 -15.62 -12.45
N TRP A 183 -3.34 -15.66 -13.67
CA TRP A 183 -2.65 -16.23 -14.82
C TRP A 183 -1.52 -15.33 -15.31
N GLY A 184 -1.71 -14.00 -15.27
CA GLY A 184 -0.62 -13.06 -15.53
C GLY A 184 0.58 -13.31 -14.62
N ILE A 185 0.36 -13.51 -13.31
CA ILE A 185 1.41 -13.83 -12.35
C ILE A 185 2.10 -15.16 -12.67
N ARG A 186 1.33 -16.22 -12.92
CA ARG A 186 1.88 -17.53 -13.28
C ARG A 186 2.73 -17.46 -14.54
N LEU A 187 2.24 -16.77 -15.58
CA LEU A 187 2.92 -16.66 -16.85
C LEU A 187 4.27 -15.93 -16.71
N PHE A 188 4.30 -14.77 -16.05
CA PHE A 188 5.58 -14.05 -15.92
C PHE A 188 6.57 -14.79 -15.01
N ASN A 189 6.09 -15.55 -14.00
CA ASN A 189 6.97 -16.40 -13.18
C ASN A 189 7.61 -17.53 -13.99
N VAL A 190 6.83 -18.22 -14.83
CA VAL A 190 7.33 -19.26 -15.75
C VAL A 190 8.33 -18.67 -16.74
N LEU A 191 7.96 -17.55 -17.38
CA LEU A 191 8.84 -16.86 -18.30
C LEU A 191 10.12 -16.39 -17.61
N GLY A 192 10.05 -16.02 -16.34
CA GLY A 192 11.18 -15.68 -15.48
C GLY A 192 12.25 -16.77 -15.37
N VAL A 193 11.84 -17.98 -15.00
CA VAL A 193 12.74 -19.16 -14.97
C VAL A 193 13.34 -19.40 -16.36
N PHE A 194 12.50 -19.31 -17.39
CA PHE A 194 12.92 -19.48 -18.77
C PHE A 194 14.00 -18.47 -19.21
N LYS A 195 13.98 -17.22 -18.72
CA LYS A 195 15.03 -16.23 -19.04
C LYS A 195 16.40 -16.65 -18.53
N VAL A 196 16.46 -17.20 -17.32
CA VAL A 196 17.71 -17.69 -16.72
C VAL A 196 18.26 -18.85 -17.54
N VAL A 197 17.40 -19.76 -17.99
CA VAL A 197 17.78 -20.88 -18.87
C VAL A 197 18.35 -20.40 -20.19
N ILE A 198 17.73 -19.40 -20.84
CA ILE A 198 18.26 -18.82 -22.09
C ILE A 198 19.65 -18.20 -21.86
N LEU A 199 19.85 -17.45 -20.76
CA LEU A 199 21.16 -16.86 -20.48
C LEU A 199 22.22 -17.93 -20.25
N LEU A 200 21.90 -18.99 -19.49
CA LEU A 200 22.82 -20.12 -19.33
C LEU A 200 23.13 -20.77 -20.68
N PHE A 201 22.13 -20.94 -21.55
CA PHE A 201 22.33 -21.45 -22.91
C PHE A 201 23.28 -20.57 -23.73
N ILE A 202 23.15 -19.24 -23.66
CA ILE A 202 24.08 -18.30 -24.31
C ILE A 202 25.49 -18.45 -23.73
N VAL A 203 25.62 -18.51 -22.40
CA VAL A 203 26.92 -18.65 -21.71
C VAL A 203 27.64 -19.93 -22.12
N PHE A 204 26.97 -21.08 -22.07
CA PHE A 204 27.57 -22.36 -22.45
C PHE A 204 27.88 -22.42 -23.96
N SER A 205 27.02 -21.85 -24.80
CA SER A 205 27.31 -21.70 -26.24
C SER A 205 28.52 -20.79 -26.49
N GLY A 206 28.72 -19.76 -25.65
CA GLY A 206 29.88 -18.89 -25.67
C GLY A 206 31.17 -19.63 -25.33
N PHE A 207 31.16 -20.51 -24.33
CA PHE A 207 32.31 -21.37 -24.03
C PHE A 207 32.63 -22.32 -25.19
N ALA A 208 31.61 -22.86 -25.87
CA ALA A 208 31.83 -23.64 -27.10
C ALA A 208 32.44 -22.77 -28.23
N ALA A 209 32.00 -21.52 -28.37
CA ALA A 209 32.55 -20.57 -29.34
C ALA A 209 34.03 -20.27 -29.08
N LEU A 210 34.41 -20.07 -27.81
CA LEU A 210 35.81 -19.91 -27.37
C LEU A 210 36.65 -21.16 -27.66
N ALA A 211 36.06 -22.35 -27.52
CA ALA A 211 36.68 -23.61 -27.90
C ALA A 211 36.76 -23.84 -29.43
N GLY A 212 36.28 -22.91 -30.25
CA GLY A 212 36.35 -22.98 -31.72
C GLY A 212 35.09 -23.48 -32.41
N HIS A 213 34.04 -23.84 -31.67
CA HIS A 213 32.77 -24.33 -32.24
C HIS A 213 31.86 -23.17 -32.66
N ARG A 214 32.17 -22.58 -33.80
CA ARG A 214 31.42 -21.47 -34.43
C ARG A 214 31.30 -21.72 -35.93
N ARG A 215 30.27 -21.14 -36.57
CA ARG A 215 30.05 -21.22 -38.02
C ARG A 215 30.72 -20.10 -38.81
N VAL A 216 31.30 -19.13 -38.10
CA VAL A 216 32.02 -17.98 -38.64
C VAL A 216 33.52 -18.05 -38.27
N PRO A 217 34.41 -17.36 -39.01
CA PRO A 217 35.82 -17.23 -38.63
C PRO A 217 36.01 -16.67 -37.22
N ASN A 218 37.19 -16.89 -36.61
CA ASN A 218 37.50 -16.30 -35.31
C ASN A 218 37.44 -14.77 -35.40
N PRO A 219 36.65 -14.07 -34.57
CA PRO A 219 36.64 -12.61 -34.59
C PRO A 219 37.88 -11.99 -33.93
N HIS A 220 38.72 -12.77 -33.22
CA HIS A 220 39.96 -12.29 -32.59
C HIS A 220 39.76 -11.11 -31.61
N ASN A 221 38.56 -10.99 -31.04
CA ASN A 221 38.17 -9.87 -30.18
C ASN A 221 38.97 -9.78 -28.87
N PHE A 222 39.54 -10.90 -28.40
CA PHE A 222 40.26 -10.98 -27.12
C PHE A 222 41.77 -10.76 -27.25
N ASP A 223 42.34 -10.76 -28.46
CA ASP A 223 43.79 -10.70 -28.68
C ASP A 223 44.41 -9.39 -28.16
N ASN A 224 43.66 -8.28 -28.25
CA ASN A 224 44.04 -6.97 -27.73
C ASN A 224 42.82 -6.31 -27.05
N ALA A 225 42.23 -6.99 -26.07
CA ALA A 225 40.92 -6.63 -25.54
C ALA A 225 40.81 -5.17 -25.06
N PHE A 226 41.86 -4.61 -24.44
CA PHE A 226 41.87 -3.25 -23.90
C PHE A 226 42.26 -2.15 -24.89
N ARG A 227 42.59 -2.50 -26.15
CA ARG A 227 42.85 -1.49 -27.17
C ARG A 227 41.56 -0.73 -27.48
N ILE A 228 41.62 0.59 -27.43
CA ILE A 228 40.56 1.46 -27.92
C ILE A 228 40.75 1.57 -29.42
N GLU A 229 39.71 1.26 -30.17
CA GLU A 229 39.69 1.29 -31.63
C GLU A 229 38.55 2.19 -32.10
N ASP A 230 38.85 3.06 -33.04
CA ASP A 230 37.85 3.79 -33.81
C ASP A 230 37.60 3.03 -35.12
N GLY A 231 36.36 2.61 -35.33
CA GLY A 231 35.95 1.80 -36.46
C GLY A 231 34.60 2.24 -37.01
N ASP A 232 34.11 1.49 -37.99
CA ASP A 232 32.82 1.77 -38.62
C ASP A 232 31.66 1.47 -37.66
N GLY A 233 31.13 2.52 -37.04
CA GLY A 233 30.00 2.47 -36.09
C GLY A 233 30.38 2.26 -34.62
N TYR A 234 31.67 2.32 -34.27
CA TYR A 234 32.13 2.23 -32.87
C TYR A 234 33.41 3.02 -32.64
N GLY A 235 33.64 3.41 -31.39
CA GLY A 235 34.72 4.31 -31.02
C GLY A 235 34.23 5.77 -30.95
N GLY A 236 35.15 6.71 -30.75
CA GLY A 236 34.85 8.13 -30.51
C GLY A 236 35.00 8.55 -29.05
N GLY A 237 34.71 7.66 -28.09
CA GLY A 237 34.97 7.88 -26.67
C GLY A 237 34.36 9.19 -26.11
N GLY A 238 35.07 9.83 -25.18
CA GLY A 238 34.63 11.09 -24.58
C GLY A 238 33.61 10.92 -23.45
N ALA A 239 33.44 11.98 -22.66
CA ALA A 239 32.62 11.94 -21.43
C ALA A 239 31.16 11.53 -21.71
N TYR A 240 30.58 12.03 -22.81
CA TYR A 240 29.22 11.70 -23.22
C TYR A 240 29.05 10.20 -23.54
N ALA A 241 29.94 9.61 -24.33
CA ALA A 241 29.82 8.20 -24.73
C ALA A 241 29.93 7.27 -23.51
N TYR A 242 30.86 7.55 -22.59
CA TYR A 242 30.97 6.78 -21.34
C TYR A 242 29.76 6.97 -20.42
N SER A 243 29.17 8.16 -20.37
CA SER A 243 27.92 8.40 -19.64
C SER A 243 26.75 7.62 -20.23
N ASN A 244 26.61 7.61 -21.57
CA ASN A 244 25.59 6.85 -22.27
C ASN A 244 25.78 5.33 -22.10
N ALA A 245 27.02 4.84 -22.17
CA ALA A 245 27.35 3.44 -21.89
C ALA A 245 26.94 3.06 -20.46
N LEU A 246 27.22 3.92 -19.47
CA LEU A 246 26.84 3.67 -18.09
C LEU A 246 25.32 3.75 -17.86
N LEU A 247 24.59 4.63 -18.55
CA LEU A 247 23.12 4.65 -18.56
C LEU A 247 22.55 3.34 -19.11
N ASN A 248 23.11 2.82 -20.22
CA ASN A 248 22.71 1.54 -20.81
C ASN A 248 23.00 0.34 -19.89
N ILE A 249 24.09 0.40 -19.13
CA ILE A 249 24.41 -0.61 -18.11
C ILE A 249 23.43 -0.55 -16.96
N ILE A 250 23.15 0.65 -16.45
CA ILE A 250 22.18 0.82 -15.36
C ILE A 250 20.78 0.40 -15.80
N TYR A 251 20.39 0.68 -17.04
CA TYR A 251 19.16 0.14 -17.62
C TYR A 251 19.13 -1.38 -17.55
N SER A 252 20.23 -2.04 -17.89
CA SER A 252 20.31 -3.51 -17.89
C SER A 252 20.24 -4.11 -16.50
N TYR A 253 20.78 -3.43 -15.48
CA TYR A 253 20.70 -3.86 -14.08
C TYR A 253 19.41 -3.40 -13.37
N LYS A 254 18.64 -2.48 -13.95
CA LYS A 254 17.42 -1.94 -13.32
C LYS A 254 16.37 -3.04 -13.13
N GLY A 255 15.65 -3.00 -12.02
CA GLY A 255 14.59 -3.94 -11.69
C GLY A 255 14.70 -4.49 -10.26
N TRP A 256 15.87 -4.44 -9.65
CA TRP A 256 16.09 -4.88 -8.27
C TRP A 256 15.30 -4.05 -7.24
N GLU A 257 14.96 -2.81 -7.59
CA GLU A 257 14.17 -1.94 -6.73
C GLU A 257 12.75 -2.45 -6.50
N ASN A 258 12.25 -3.38 -7.33
CA ASN A 258 10.88 -3.91 -7.20
C ASN A 258 10.59 -4.64 -5.90
N ALA A 259 11.60 -5.23 -5.26
CA ALA A 259 11.44 -5.86 -3.96
C ALA A 259 11.10 -4.82 -2.88
N ASN A 260 11.52 -3.55 -3.06
CA ASN A 260 11.16 -2.42 -2.20
C ASN A 260 9.73 -1.89 -2.46
N TYR A 261 9.09 -2.29 -3.56
CA TYR A 261 7.68 -1.95 -3.84
C TYR A 261 6.68 -2.94 -3.25
N VAL A 262 7.14 -4.13 -2.85
CA VAL A 262 6.30 -5.19 -2.29
C VAL A 262 6.81 -5.67 -0.93
N VAL A 263 7.50 -4.81 -0.18
CA VAL A 263 8.11 -5.16 1.14
C VAL A 263 7.06 -5.74 2.07
N SER A 264 5.85 -5.16 2.09
CA SER A 264 4.74 -5.60 2.93
C SER A 264 4.20 -7.00 2.54
N GLU A 265 4.55 -7.50 1.35
CA GLU A 265 4.19 -8.84 0.87
C GLU A 265 5.27 -9.89 1.19
N LEU A 266 6.43 -9.50 1.75
CA LEU A 266 7.52 -10.42 2.03
C LEU A 266 7.37 -11.10 3.40
N LYS A 267 7.69 -12.39 3.47
CA LYS A 267 7.86 -13.11 4.75
C LYS A 267 9.14 -12.63 5.41
N HIS A 268 9.09 -12.24 6.67
CA HIS A 268 10.24 -11.71 7.42
C HIS A 268 11.10 -10.71 6.59
N PRO A 269 10.56 -9.53 6.22
CA PRO A 269 11.16 -8.64 5.22
C PRO A 269 12.65 -8.35 5.44
N LYS A 270 13.06 -8.17 6.70
CA LYS A 270 14.46 -7.97 7.10
C LYS A 270 15.39 -9.08 6.62
N LYS A 271 15.05 -10.33 6.94
CA LYS A 271 15.86 -11.50 6.56
C LYS A 271 15.75 -11.76 5.05
N THR A 272 14.55 -11.59 4.49
CA THR A 272 14.30 -11.89 3.09
C THR A 272 15.02 -10.94 2.15
N LEU A 273 14.93 -9.63 2.34
CA LEU A 273 15.63 -8.65 1.48
C LEU A 273 17.15 -8.74 1.61
N ALA A 274 17.66 -8.86 2.85
CA ALA A 274 19.10 -8.94 3.10
C ALA A 274 19.78 -10.18 2.48
N ILE A 275 19.02 -11.24 2.17
CA ILE A 275 19.53 -12.46 1.53
C ILE A 275 19.19 -12.47 0.03
N ALA A 276 17.93 -12.24 -0.31
CA ALA A 276 17.43 -12.42 -1.68
C ALA A 276 18.04 -11.40 -2.64
N ALA A 277 18.13 -10.13 -2.25
CA ALA A 277 18.60 -9.08 -3.16
C ALA A 277 20.09 -9.20 -3.52
N PRO A 278 21.01 -9.46 -2.57
CA PRO A 278 22.41 -9.72 -2.92
C PRO A 278 22.61 -10.96 -3.80
N ILE A 279 21.88 -12.05 -3.53
CA ILE A 279 21.95 -13.28 -4.34
C ILE A 279 21.49 -13.01 -5.77
N ALA A 280 20.36 -12.30 -5.94
CA ALA A 280 19.81 -11.99 -7.26
C ALA A 280 20.74 -11.07 -8.07
N ILE A 281 21.21 -9.97 -7.47
CA ILE A 281 22.13 -9.02 -8.14
C ILE A 281 23.47 -9.69 -8.46
N GLY A 282 24.02 -10.49 -7.54
CA GLY A 282 25.26 -11.23 -7.76
C GLY A 282 25.13 -12.24 -8.91
N GLY A 283 24.04 -13.02 -8.91
CA GLY A 283 23.74 -13.99 -9.98
C GLY A 283 23.59 -13.32 -11.34
N VAL A 284 22.83 -12.21 -11.43
CA VAL A 284 22.67 -11.44 -12.66
C VAL A 284 24.00 -10.87 -13.13
N THR A 285 24.81 -10.33 -12.21
CA THR A 285 26.12 -9.76 -12.56
C THR A 285 27.03 -10.79 -13.22
N ILE A 286 27.12 -12.00 -12.64
CA ILE A 286 27.90 -13.08 -13.21
C ILE A 286 27.37 -13.47 -14.59
N LEU A 287 26.05 -13.69 -14.72
CA LEU A 287 25.45 -14.08 -15.99
C LEU A 287 25.63 -13.02 -17.08
N TYR A 288 25.53 -11.74 -16.73
CA TYR A 288 25.68 -10.64 -17.69
C TYR A 288 27.11 -10.50 -18.18
N VAL A 289 28.10 -10.59 -17.29
CA VAL A 289 29.52 -10.57 -17.70
C VAL A 289 29.82 -11.76 -18.61
N LEU A 290 29.38 -12.96 -18.24
CA LEU A 290 29.60 -14.17 -19.03
C LEU A 290 28.86 -14.13 -20.39
N ALA A 291 27.65 -13.59 -20.44
CA ALA A 291 26.91 -13.42 -21.69
C ALA A 291 27.62 -12.42 -22.63
N ASN A 292 28.19 -11.34 -22.10
CA ASN A 292 29.01 -10.43 -22.91
C ASN A 292 30.28 -11.10 -23.43
N VAL A 293 30.95 -11.91 -22.60
CA VAL A 293 32.08 -12.74 -23.06
C VAL A 293 31.63 -13.67 -24.20
N ALA A 294 30.46 -14.29 -24.10
CA ALA A 294 29.89 -15.12 -25.16
C ALA A 294 29.67 -14.33 -26.46
N TYR A 295 29.09 -13.13 -26.38
CA TYR A 295 28.89 -12.28 -27.55
C TYR A 295 30.21 -11.91 -28.23
N PHE A 296 31.21 -11.46 -27.45
CA PHE A 296 32.53 -11.15 -28.01
C PHE A 296 33.27 -12.39 -28.54
N ALA A 297 32.96 -13.60 -28.07
CA ALA A 297 33.55 -14.83 -28.60
C ALA A 297 33.04 -15.21 -30.00
N ALA A 298 31.85 -14.75 -30.38
CA ALA A 298 31.16 -15.21 -31.59
C ALA A 298 30.82 -14.11 -32.60
N ILE A 299 30.80 -12.84 -32.19
CA ILE A 299 30.35 -11.71 -33.04
C ILE A 299 31.54 -10.80 -33.37
N PRO A 300 31.84 -10.51 -34.65
CA PRO A 300 32.81 -9.49 -35.03
C PRO A 300 32.48 -8.09 -34.48
N LYS A 301 33.49 -7.28 -34.13
CA LYS A 301 33.31 -5.96 -33.51
C LYS A 301 32.36 -5.03 -34.29
N SER A 302 32.54 -4.94 -35.62
CA SER A 302 31.71 -4.11 -36.50
C SER A 302 30.25 -4.52 -36.46
N ASP A 303 29.98 -5.82 -36.47
CA ASP A 303 28.62 -6.34 -36.51
C ASP A 303 27.95 -6.18 -35.14
N LEU A 304 28.72 -6.36 -34.05
CA LEU A 304 28.24 -6.11 -32.69
C LEU A 304 27.83 -4.64 -32.53
N ALA A 305 28.67 -3.69 -32.97
CA ALA A 305 28.40 -2.27 -32.87
C ALA A 305 27.12 -1.83 -33.61
N LYS A 306 26.82 -2.47 -34.76
CA LYS A 306 25.65 -2.16 -35.59
C LYS A 306 24.41 -3.00 -35.29
N SER A 307 24.52 -4.00 -34.42
CA SER A 307 23.43 -4.95 -34.14
C SER A 307 22.28 -4.36 -33.33
N GLU A 308 22.47 -3.21 -32.66
CA GLU A 308 21.48 -2.55 -31.83
C GLU A 308 20.73 -3.53 -30.90
N VAL A 309 19.44 -3.77 -31.17
CA VAL A 309 18.56 -4.57 -30.32
C VAL A 309 18.75 -6.07 -30.51
N ILE A 310 19.34 -6.53 -31.63
CA ILE A 310 19.33 -7.94 -32.06
C ILE A 310 20.65 -8.71 -31.79
N VAL A 311 21.47 -8.27 -30.82
CA VAL A 311 22.78 -8.89 -30.49
C VAL A 311 22.68 -10.40 -30.33
N ALA A 312 21.73 -10.87 -29.51
CA ALA A 312 21.56 -12.30 -29.28
C ALA A 312 21.10 -13.08 -30.53
N GLY A 313 20.38 -12.43 -31.44
CA GLY A 313 19.98 -13.05 -32.71
C GLY A 313 21.18 -13.27 -33.62
N LEU A 314 22.07 -12.28 -33.69
CA LEU A 314 23.34 -12.39 -34.40
C LEU A 314 24.27 -13.45 -33.80
N PHE A 315 24.34 -13.50 -32.46
CA PHE A 315 25.05 -14.56 -31.74
C PHE A 315 24.57 -15.96 -32.16
N PHE A 316 23.25 -16.20 -32.12
CA PHE A 316 22.69 -17.50 -32.49
C PHE A 316 22.97 -17.86 -33.95
N ARG A 317 22.88 -16.90 -34.88
CA ARG A 317 23.23 -17.12 -36.29
C ARG A 317 24.69 -17.56 -36.44
N ASN A 318 25.61 -16.92 -35.72
CA ASN A 318 27.04 -17.21 -35.82
C ASN A 318 27.44 -18.56 -35.19
N ILE A 319 26.68 -19.06 -34.21
CA ILE A 319 26.94 -20.35 -33.55
C ILE A 319 26.20 -21.50 -34.24
N PHE A 320 24.93 -21.34 -34.54
CA PHE A 320 24.04 -22.42 -34.99
C PHE A 320 23.74 -22.37 -36.50
N GLY A 321 24.18 -21.32 -37.20
CA GLY A 321 23.99 -21.15 -38.64
C GLY A 321 22.58 -20.67 -38.99
N GLU A 322 22.17 -20.93 -40.23
CA GLU A 322 20.91 -20.43 -40.79
C GLU A 322 19.79 -21.47 -40.89
N SER A 323 19.92 -22.61 -40.22
CA SER A 323 18.84 -23.60 -40.17
C SER A 323 17.54 -22.98 -39.65
N ALA A 324 16.38 -23.50 -40.07
CA ALA A 324 15.08 -22.99 -39.60
C ALA A 324 14.98 -22.99 -38.05
N ALA A 325 15.55 -24.00 -37.39
CA ALA A 325 15.64 -24.07 -35.94
C ALA A 325 16.52 -22.96 -35.35
N ALA A 326 17.70 -22.70 -35.94
CA ALA A 326 18.59 -21.63 -35.51
C ALA A 326 17.97 -20.24 -35.71
N ARG A 327 17.27 -20.04 -36.83
CA ARG A 327 16.53 -18.80 -37.14
C ARG A 327 15.38 -18.54 -36.16
N SER A 328 14.82 -19.56 -35.51
CA SER A 328 13.77 -19.39 -34.49
C SER A 328 14.28 -19.09 -33.08
N LEU A 329 15.56 -19.33 -32.75
CA LEU A 329 16.14 -19.06 -31.42
C LEU A 329 15.93 -17.61 -30.92
N PRO A 330 15.96 -16.56 -31.77
CA PRO A 330 15.66 -15.19 -31.34
C PRO A 330 14.23 -15.01 -30.81
N ALA A 331 13.28 -15.89 -31.15
CA ALA A 331 11.93 -15.88 -30.56
C ALA A 331 11.95 -16.16 -29.05
N PHE A 332 12.94 -16.90 -28.55
CA PHE A 332 13.14 -17.11 -27.11
C PHE A 332 13.53 -15.80 -26.41
N VAL A 333 14.31 -14.95 -27.07
CA VAL A 333 14.63 -13.60 -26.58
C VAL A 333 13.39 -12.71 -26.61
N ALA A 334 12.55 -12.82 -27.65
CA ALA A 334 11.24 -12.17 -27.65
C ALA A 334 10.39 -12.60 -26.44
N LEU A 335 10.25 -13.90 -26.17
CA LEU A 335 9.51 -14.39 -24.99
C LEU A 335 10.09 -13.87 -23.67
N SER A 336 11.41 -13.74 -23.56
CA SER A 336 12.06 -13.08 -22.42
C SER A 336 11.63 -11.62 -22.26
N ASN A 337 11.57 -10.87 -23.37
CA ASN A 337 11.11 -9.48 -23.41
C ASN A 337 9.63 -9.37 -23.01
N LEU A 338 8.75 -10.27 -23.49
CA LEU A 338 7.35 -10.34 -23.05
C LEU A 338 7.24 -10.58 -21.53
N GLY A 339 8.05 -11.50 -20.99
CA GLY A 339 8.11 -11.73 -19.55
C GLY A 339 8.51 -10.47 -18.76
N ASN A 340 9.39 -9.64 -19.33
CA ASN A 340 9.77 -8.36 -18.71
C ASN A 340 8.62 -7.34 -18.80
N VAL A 341 7.95 -7.21 -19.95
CA VAL A 341 6.78 -6.33 -20.13
C VAL A 341 5.68 -6.67 -19.11
N LEU A 342 5.39 -7.95 -18.88
CA LEU A 342 4.46 -8.41 -17.84
C LEU A 342 4.91 -7.95 -16.44
N ALA A 343 6.17 -8.21 -16.06
CA ALA A 343 6.70 -7.85 -14.75
C ALA A 343 6.69 -6.33 -14.49
N VAL A 344 7.09 -5.53 -15.47
CA VAL A 344 7.08 -4.05 -15.38
C VAL A 344 5.65 -3.53 -15.29
N SER A 345 4.74 -3.99 -16.16
CA SER A 345 3.33 -3.56 -16.13
C SER A 345 2.67 -3.93 -14.81
N PHE A 346 2.98 -5.11 -14.26
CA PHE A 346 2.52 -5.53 -12.94
C PHE A 346 2.97 -4.54 -11.86
N ALA A 347 4.27 -4.26 -11.74
CA ALA A 347 4.81 -3.40 -10.69
C ALA A 347 4.33 -1.94 -10.82
N HIS A 348 4.38 -1.37 -12.03
CA HIS A 348 4.00 0.03 -12.26
C HIS A 348 2.51 0.29 -12.01
N ALA A 349 1.63 -0.66 -12.30
CA ALA A 349 0.21 -0.49 -11.98
C ALA A 349 -0.06 -0.35 -10.48
N ARG A 350 0.66 -1.08 -9.62
CA ARG A 350 0.50 -0.94 -8.16
C ARG A 350 1.04 0.41 -7.71
N LEU A 351 2.20 0.82 -8.21
CA LEU A 351 2.77 2.12 -7.88
C LEU A 351 1.82 3.27 -8.29
N ASN A 352 1.27 3.22 -9.50
CA ASN A 352 0.27 4.20 -9.97
C ASN A 352 -1.00 4.19 -9.10
N GLN A 353 -1.42 3.00 -8.62
CA GLN A 353 -2.55 2.87 -7.70
C GLN A 353 -2.25 3.50 -6.33
N GLU A 354 -1.04 3.32 -5.79
CA GLU A 354 -0.63 3.96 -4.54
C GLU A 354 -0.58 5.49 -4.67
N LEU A 355 -0.03 6.01 -5.77
CA LEU A 355 -0.07 7.45 -6.06
C LEU A 355 -1.52 7.95 -6.19
N ALA A 356 -2.41 7.15 -6.79
CA ALA A 356 -3.82 7.49 -6.90
C ALA A 356 -4.53 7.54 -5.54
N LYS A 357 -4.28 6.57 -4.65
CA LYS A 357 -4.88 6.50 -3.32
C LYS A 357 -4.57 7.73 -2.47
N GLU A 358 -3.43 8.37 -2.71
CA GLU A 358 -3.04 9.62 -2.04
C GLU A 358 -3.74 10.88 -2.55
N GLY A 359 -4.68 10.76 -3.49
CA GLY A 359 -5.36 11.91 -4.07
C GLY A 359 -4.50 12.73 -5.04
N MET A 360 -3.31 12.22 -5.40
CA MET A 360 -2.36 12.95 -6.24
C MET A 360 -2.73 12.96 -7.72
N LEU A 361 -3.65 12.08 -8.16
CA LEU A 361 -4.08 12.02 -9.56
C LEU A 361 -5.45 12.66 -9.74
N PRO A 362 -5.70 13.38 -10.85
CA PRO A 362 -7.06 13.76 -11.20
C PRO A 362 -7.91 12.49 -11.36
N PHE A 363 -9.12 12.49 -10.81
CA PHE A 363 -9.98 11.31 -10.73
C PHE A 363 -9.34 10.14 -9.95
N SER A 364 -8.57 10.43 -8.91
CA SER A 364 -7.87 9.44 -8.05
C SER A 364 -8.68 8.19 -7.71
N ARG A 365 -9.99 8.30 -7.43
CA ARG A 365 -10.87 7.13 -7.16
C ARG A 365 -10.93 6.14 -8.32
N PHE A 366 -10.91 6.63 -9.57
CA PHE A 366 -10.90 5.78 -10.77
C PHE A 366 -9.58 5.02 -10.88
N TRP A 367 -8.44 5.71 -10.76
CA TRP A 367 -7.11 5.11 -10.86
C TRP A 367 -6.76 4.20 -9.67
N ALA A 368 -7.34 4.46 -8.49
CA ALA A 368 -7.18 3.63 -7.31
C ALA A 368 -8.04 2.35 -7.32
N SER A 369 -9.00 2.24 -8.24
CA SER A 369 -10.00 1.17 -8.25
C SER A 369 -9.44 -0.21 -8.63
N ASN A 370 -9.95 -1.25 -7.96
CA ASN A 370 -9.73 -2.66 -8.32
C ASN A 370 -10.88 -3.26 -9.15
N LYS A 371 -11.94 -2.50 -9.42
CA LYS A 371 -13.10 -2.96 -10.21
C LYS A 371 -12.79 -2.94 -11.71
N PRO A 372 -13.37 -3.86 -12.52
CA PRO A 372 -14.34 -4.89 -12.13
C PRO A 372 -13.73 -6.26 -11.75
N PHE A 373 -12.48 -6.54 -12.15
CA PHE A 373 -11.91 -7.91 -12.08
C PHE A 373 -11.04 -8.18 -10.85
N ASN A 374 -11.14 -7.35 -9.81
CA ASN A 374 -10.27 -7.38 -8.63
C ASN A 374 -8.77 -7.26 -9.00
N ALA A 375 -8.48 -6.35 -9.92
CA ALA A 375 -7.15 -6.02 -10.42
C ALA A 375 -7.08 -4.50 -10.69
N PRO A 376 -5.89 -3.88 -10.62
CA PRO A 376 -5.72 -2.44 -10.85
C PRO A 376 -5.80 -2.10 -12.37
N ALA A 377 -6.94 -2.39 -13.00
CA ALA A 377 -7.15 -2.31 -14.43
C ALA A 377 -7.03 -0.87 -14.97
N SER A 378 -7.55 0.12 -14.23
CA SER A 378 -7.40 1.54 -14.58
C SER A 378 -5.95 2.01 -14.50
N ALA A 379 -5.21 1.61 -13.46
CA ALA A 379 -3.78 1.93 -13.33
C ALA A 379 -2.92 1.22 -14.39
N LEU A 380 -3.27 -0.03 -14.75
CA LEU A 380 -2.68 -0.74 -15.89
C LEU A 380 -2.97 -0.03 -17.22
N PHE A 381 -4.18 0.52 -17.38
CA PHE A 381 -4.54 1.30 -18.55
C PHE A 381 -3.74 2.60 -18.64
N LEU A 382 -3.48 3.28 -17.52
CA LEU A 382 -2.58 4.45 -17.49
C LEU A 382 -1.16 4.07 -17.97
N HIS A 383 -0.61 2.97 -17.45
CA HIS A 383 0.68 2.42 -17.88
C HIS A 383 0.70 2.11 -19.39
N TRP A 384 -0.39 1.52 -19.89
CA TRP A 384 -0.56 1.22 -21.31
C TRP A 384 -0.56 2.47 -22.17
N ILE A 385 -1.32 3.51 -21.81
CA ILE A 385 -1.40 4.78 -22.56
C ILE A 385 0.02 5.35 -22.72
N VAL A 386 0.73 5.51 -21.61
CA VAL A 386 2.07 6.13 -21.62
C VAL A 386 3.05 5.28 -22.42
N THR A 387 2.98 3.95 -22.26
CA THR A 387 3.82 3.03 -23.03
C THR A 387 3.57 3.11 -24.54
N VAL A 388 2.31 3.18 -24.97
CA VAL A 388 1.93 3.30 -26.38
C VAL A 388 2.32 4.66 -26.95
N VAL A 389 2.11 5.74 -26.20
CA VAL A 389 2.52 7.09 -26.63
C VAL A 389 4.04 7.14 -26.85
N VAL A 390 4.84 6.67 -25.89
CA VAL A 390 6.31 6.66 -26.02
C VAL A 390 6.79 5.71 -27.13
N LEU A 391 6.02 4.67 -27.45
CA LEU A 391 6.34 3.75 -28.54
C LEU A 391 6.03 4.32 -29.93
N LEU A 392 4.97 5.13 -30.06
CA LEU A 392 4.47 5.62 -31.35
C LEU A 392 4.88 7.07 -31.66
N ALA A 393 5.06 7.91 -30.65
CA ALA A 393 5.35 9.35 -30.83
C ALA A 393 6.73 9.65 -31.44
N PRO A 394 7.84 8.99 -31.04
CA PRO A 394 9.13 9.22 -31.68
C PRO A 394 9.08 8.70 -33.13
N PRO A 395 9.64 9.37 -34.16
CA PRO A 395 9.69 8.82 -35.52
C PRO A 395 10.34 7.43 -35.59
N ALA A 396 9.93 6.63 -36.58
CA ALA A 396 10.50 5.30 -36.84
C ALA A 396 11.97 5.43 -37.23
N GLY A 397 12.85 4.68 -36.55
CA GLY A 397 14.32 4.79 -36.64
C GLY A 397 14.98 4.28 -35.34
N PRO A 398 16.28 4.57 -35.11
CA PRO A 398 17.07 4.13 -33.94
C PRO A 398 16.65 4.83 -32.63
N ALA A 399 15.36 4.84 -32.35
CA ALA A 399 14.77 5.41 -31.14
C ALA A 399 14.96 4.53 -29.91
N TYR A 400 15.47 3.30 -30.04
CA TYR A 400 15.61 2.38 -28.91
C TYR A 400 16.52 2.96 -27.81
N ASN A 401 17.74 3.40 -28.17
CA ASN A 401 18.67 4.02 -27.21
C ASN A 401 18.07 5.28 -26.59
N PHE A 402 17.38 6.10 -27.38
CA PHE A 402 16.66 7.27 -26.88
C PHE A 402 15.59 6.88 -25.84
N ILE A 403 14.76 5.88 -26.11
CA ILE A 403 13.71 5.38 -25.20
C ILE A 403 14.33 4.82 -23.91
N VAL A 404 15.42 4.05 -24.03
CA VAL A 404 16.17 3.49 -22.89
C VAL A 404 16.75 4.59 -22.01
N ASN A 405 17.38 5.60 -22.61
CA ASN A 405 17.96 6.72 -21.89
C ASN A 405 16.89 7.58 -21.22
N LEU A 406 15.77 7.85 -21.91
CA LEU A 406 14.65 8.61 -21.37
C LEU A 406 14.01 7.93 -20.15
N TYR A 407 13.95 6.60 -20.12
CA TYR A 407 13.47 5.81 -18.97
C TYR A 407 14.46 5.80 -17.79
N THR A 408 15.76 5.81 -18.08
CA THR A 408 16.81 5.55 -17.08
C THR A 408 17.31 6.83 -16.43
N TYR A 409 17.55 7.87 -17.23
CA TYR A 409 18.18 9.13 -16.83
C TYR A 409 17.50 9.85 -15.66
N PRO A 410 16.16 10.04 -15.62
CA PRO A 410 15.51 10.74 -14.50
C PRO A 410 15.73 10.03 -13.15
N GLY A 411 15.88 8.70 -13.18
CA GLY A 411 16.18 7.90 -12.00
C GLY A 411 17.52 8.26 -11.35
N SER A 412 18.50 8.76 -12.10
CA SER A 412 19.78 9.22 -11.55
C SER A 412 19.60 10.43 -10.62
N TRP A 413 18.69 11.35 -10.94
CA TRP A 413 18.35 12.46 -10.05
C TRP A 413 17.67 11.97 -8.77
N ILE A 414 16.64 11.13 -8.90
CA ILE A 414 15.91 10.57 -7.76
C ILE A 414 16.85 9.79 -6.83
N ASN A 415 17.66 8.89 -7.37
CA ASN A 415 18.61 8.10 -6.58
C ASN A 415 19.72 8.97 -5.96
N GLY A 416 20.13 10.04 -6.65
CA GLY A 416 20.99 11.07 -6.09
C GLY A 416 20.38 11.70 -4.83
N PHE A 417 19.11 12.13 -4.89
CA PHE A 417 18.40 12.70 -3.74
C PHE A 417 18.16 11.67 -2.62
N VAL A 418 17.79 10.43 -2.95
CA VAL A 418 17.66 9.36 -1.94
C VAL A 418 18.98 9.16 -1.19
N THR A 419 20.10 9.07 -1.92
CA THR A 419 21.42 8.82 -1.33
C THR A 419 21.93 10.01 -0.53
N ALA A 420 21.76 11.24 -1.05
CA ALA A 420 22.07 12.45 -0.31
C ALA A 420 21.22 12.57 0.98
N GLY A 421 19.97 12.14 0.91
CA GLY A 421 19.07 12.04 2.05
C GLY A 421 19.56 11.06 3.12
N LEU A 422 20.06 9.89 2.73
CA LEU A 422 20.64 8.93 3.67
C LEU A 422 21.87 9.51 4.37
N ILE A 423 22.77 10.15 3.61
CA ILE A 423 23.94 10.82 4.17
C ILE A 423 23.50 11.91 5.17
N TYR A 424 22.49 12.72 4.83
CA TYR A 424 21.92 13.70 5.77
C TYR A 424 21.44 13.04 7.07
N LEU A 425 20.73 11.91 6.99
CA LEU A 425 20.23 11.17 8.15
C LEU A 425 21.37 10.61 9.03
N HIS A 426 22.47 10.14 8.44
CA HIS A 426 23.65 9.69 9.18
C HIS A 426 24.32 10.82 9.98
N TYR A 427 24.38 12.04 9.44
CA TYR A 427 25.06 13.16 10.08
C TYR A 427 24.18 13.96 11.04
N LYS A 428 22.87 14.04 10.77
CA LYS A 428 21.96 14.88 11.56
C LYS A 428 21.43 14.14 12.78
N LYS A 429 22.13 14.30 13.92
CA LYS A 429 21.74 13.68 15.21
C LYS A 429 20.29 13.94 15.64
N SER A 430 19.71 15.10 15.31
CA SER A 430 18.32 15.41 15.64
C SER A 430 17.29 14.54 14.92
N GLU A 431 17.68 13.82 13.86
CA GLU A 431 16.80 12.90 13.13
C GLU A 431 16.66 11.53 13.81
N ASN A 432 17.52 11.21 14.80
CA ASN A 432 17.57 9.94 15.53
C ASN A 432 17.44 8.71 14.62
N TRP A 433 18.18 8.71 13.50
CA TRP A 433 18.07 7.66 12.49
C TRP A 433 18.75 6.38 12.96
N SER A 434 18.00 5.28 12.94
CA SER A 434 18.54 3.93 13.17
C SER A 434 17.95 2.97 12.14
N SER A 435 18.76 2.01 11.70
CA SER A 435 18.37 0.98 10.76
C SER A 435 19.01 -0.35 11.14
N PRO A 436 18.34 -1.49 10.89
CA PRO A 436 18.95 -2.80 11.03
C PRO A 436 20.11 -3.09 10.07
N TRP A 437 20.26 -2.29 9.01
CA TRP A 437 21.35 -2.35 8.05
C TRP A 437 22.05 -1.00 8.01
N HIS A 438 23.38 -1.01 8.11
CA HIS A 438 24.16 0.23 8.09
C HIS A 438 25.03 0.28 6.82
N THR A 439 24.76 1.27 5.98
CA THR A 439 25.54 1.57 4.78
C THR A 439 26.74 2.41 5.15
N TYR A 440 27.93 1.87 4.91
CA TYR A 440 29.16 2.62 5.12
C TYR A 440 29.23 3.84 4.21
N LEU A 441 29.68 4.97 4.77
CA LEU A 441 29.76 6.26 4.06
C LEU A 441 30.50 6.20 2.70
N PRO A 442 31.63 5.48 2.54
CA PRO A 442 32.28 5.36 1.23
C PRO A 442 31.36 4.76 0.15
N ILE A 443 30.49 3.82 0.51
CA ILE A 443 29.53 3.20 -0.41
C ILE A 443 28.48 4.23 -0.85
N SER A 444 27.92 4.98 0.11
CA SER A 444 26.97 6.06 -0.18
C SER A 444 27.59 7.17 -1.04
N ILE A 445 28.85 7.55 -0.78
CA ILE A 445 29.56 8.55 -1.58
C ILE A 445 29.78 8.07 -3.01
N ILE A 446 30.26 6.84 -3.21
CA ILE A 446 30.48 6.28 -4.56
C ILE A 446 29.16 6.28 -5.34
N TYR A 447 28.08 5.82 -4.72
CA TYR A 447 26.78 5.76 -5.38
C TYR A 447 26.23 7.17 -5.69
N LEU A 448 26.40 8.13 -4.77
CA LEU A 448 26.01 9.52 -5.00
C LEU A 448 26.80 10.14 -6.15
N LEU A 449 28.12 9.98 -6.18
CA LEU A 449 28.97 10.51 -7.24
C LEU A 449 28.63 9.90 -8.61
N ALA A 450 28.34 8.60 -8.66
CA ALA A 450 27.90 7.95 -9.89
C ALA A 450 26.57 8.54 -10.39
N ASN A 451 25.60 8.77 -9.50
CA ASN A 451 24.32 9.39 -9.86
C ASN A 451 24.48 10.86 -10.30
N ILE A 452 25.37 11.63 -9.67
CA ILE A 452 25.70 13.01 -10.09
C ILE A 452 26.35 13.01 -11.48
N PHE A 453 27.29 12.10 -11.74
CA PHE A 453 27.92 11.95 -13.05
C PHE A 453 26.88 11.69 -14.14
N LEU A 454 25.93 10.78 -13.89
CA LEU A 454 24.86 10.44 -14.84
C LEU A 454 23.81 11.54 -14.98
N ALA A 455 23.63 12.39 -13.96
CA ALA A 455 22.70 13.51 -14.01
C ALA A 455 23.23 14.68 -14.85
N LEU A 456 24.54 14.94 -14.77
CA LEU A 456 25.17 16.14 -15.34
C LEU A 456 25.85 15.89 -16.69
N VAL A 457 26.60 14.80 -16.84
CA VAL A 457 27.44 14.56 -18.03
C VAL A 457 26.64 14.39 -19.33
N PRO A 458 25.40 13.86 -19.35
CA PRO A 458 24.58 13.84 -20.56
C PRO A 458 24.30 15.21 -21.20
N PHE A 459 24.49 16.32 -20.48
CA PHE A 459 24.38 17.67 -21.05
C PHE A 459 25.66 18.14 -21.76
N ILE A 460 26.77 17.42 -21.61
CA ILE A 460 28.03 17.71 -22.29
C ILE A 460 27.90 17.21 -23.75
N PRO A 461 28.15 18.07 -24.76
CA PRO A 461 28.13 17.66 -26.15
C PRO A 461 29.08 16.48 -26.41
N PRO A 462 28.69 15.48 -27.21
CA PRO A 462 29.63 14.46 -27.68
C PRO A 462 30.68 15.07 -28.62
N ASP A 463 31.84 14.42 -28.66
CA ASP A 463 32.88 14.73 -29.64
C ASP A 463 32.45 14.16 -31.01
N GLY A 464 32.38 15.00 -32.06
CA GLY A 464 32.01 14.57 -33.41
C GLY A 464 30.56 14.88 -33.84
N ASP A 465 30.06 14.15 -34.85
CA ASP A 465 28.74 14.40 -35.44
C ASP A 465 27.61 13.83 -34.56
N TRP A 466 26.85 14.71 -33.92
CA TRP A 466 25.94 14.41 -32.81
C TRP A 466 24.52 14.02 -33.23
N ASN A 467 24.28 13.92 -34.55
CA ASN A 467 22.97 13.66 -35.14
C ASN A 467 22.86 12.28 -35.83
N ALA A 468 23.86 11.40 -35.65
CA ALA A 468 23.92 10.09 -36.31
C ALA A 468 22.72 9.17 -35.99
N ASP A 469 22.17 9.26 -34.77
CA ASP A 469 21.01 8.46 -34.31
C ASP A 469 19.65 9.17 -34.53
N GLY A 470 19.63 10.31 -35.23
CA GLY A 470 18.41 11.05 -35.56
C GLY A 470 17.76 11.86 -34.42
N TYR A 471 18.27 11.78 -33.19
CA TYR A 471 17.84 12.62 -32.06
C TYR A 471 19.01 13.40 -31.46
N PRO A 472 18.88 14.72 -31.22
CA PRO A 472 19.93 15.49 -30.57
C PRO A 472 20.26 14.97 -29.16
N TYR A 473 21.55 14.93 -28.82
CA TYR A 473 22.07 14.36 -27.57
C TYR A 473 21.38 14.92 -26.30
N TYR A 474 21.00 16.20 -26.31
CA TYR A 474 20.40 16.89 -25.19
C TYR A 474 18.89 16.63 -25.02
N VAL A 475 18.21 16.00 -25.96
CA VAL A 475 16.75 15.85 -25.90
C VAL A 475 16.32 14.99 -24.71
N PHE A 476 16.90 13.81 -24.52
CA PHE A 476 16.50 12.94 -23.42
C PHE A 476 16.81 13.54 -22.03
N PRO A 477 17.96 14.20 -21.75
CA PRO A 477 18.17 14.81 -20.44
C PRO A 477 17.30 16.04 -20.23
N VAL A 478 17.04 16.85 -21.26
CA VAL A 478 16.11 18.00 -21.17
C VAL A 478 14.69 17.53 -20.89
N VAL A 479 14.18 16.52 -21.60
CA VAL A 479 12.84 15.96 -21.35
C VAL A 479 12.77 15.32 -19.97
N GLY A 480 13.80 14.57 -19.56
CA GLY A 480 13.86 13.94 -18.25
C GLY A 480 13.81 14.96 -17.11
N VAL A 481 14.63 16.02 -17.15
CA VAL A 481 14.58 17.13 -16.19
C VAL A 481 13.27 17.89 -16.28
N GLY A 482 12.77 18.13 -17.49
CA GLY A 482 11.48 18.79 -17.73
C GLY A 482 10.31 18.06 -17.05
N VAL A 483 10.28 16.73 -17.09
CA VAL A 483 9.29 15.92 -16.38
C VAL A 483 9.42 16.08 -14.86
N LEU A 484 10.65 16.06 -14.32
CA LEU A 484 10.87 16.28 -12.88
C LEU A 484 10.41 17.68 -12.45
N ILE A 485 10.70 18.71 -13.24
CA ILE A 485 10.23 20.09 -13.02
C ILE A 485 8.70 20.16 -13.09
N LEU A 486 8.08 19.45 -14.06
CA LEU A 486 6.63 19.36 -14.18
C LEU A 486 5.99 18.80 -12.91
N GLY A 487 6.64 17.86 -12.21
CA GLY A 487 6.19 17.41 -10.88
C GLY A 487 6.15 18.54 -9.85
N GLY A 488 7.12 19.46 -9.85
CA GLY A 488 7.12 20.65 -9.00
C GLY A 488 6.07 21.70 -9.40
N VAL A 489 5.85 21.86 -10.71
CA VAL A 489 4.78 22.73 -11.24
C VAL A 489 3.41 22.16 -10.86
N TYR A 490 3.20 20.86 -11.04
CA TYR A 490 1.99 20.15 -10.64
C TYR A 490 1.76 20.26 -9.13
N TRP A 491 2.80 20.08 -8.31
CA TRP A 491 2.72 20.30 -6.88
C TRP A 491 2.24 21.71 -6.54
N SER A 492 2.78 22.73 -7.20
CA SER A 492 2.38 24.12 -6.98
C SER A 492 0.91 24.33 -7.34
N PHE A 493 0.46 23.78 -8.46
CA PHE A 493 -0.93 23.84 -8.89
C PHE A 493 -1.86 23.10 -7.91
N TRP A 494 -1.58 21.84 -7.61
CA TRP A 494 -2.40 20.94 -6.79
C TRP A 494 -2.43 21.31 -5.31
N THR A 495 -1.31 21.74 -4.71
CA THR A 495 -1.23 22.05 -3.28
C THR A 495 -1.40 23.53 -2.93
N LYS A 496 -1.22 24.45 -3.89
CA LYS A 496 -1.34 25.90 -3.64
C LYS A 496 -2.47 26.56 -4.41
N ILE A 497 -2.66 26.25 -5.69
CA ILE A 497 -3.62 26.96 -6.55
C ILE A 497 -5.03 26.40 -6.40
N LEU A 498 -5.21 25.10 -6.63
CA LEU A 498 -6.51 24.42 -6.49
C LEU A 498 -7.15 24.63 -5.11
N PRO A 499 -6.39 24.48 -4.00
CA PRO A 499 -6.94 24.68 -2.65
C PRO A 499 -7.32 26.14 -2.38
N ARG A 500 -6.59 27.12 -2.96
CA ARG A 500 -6.96 28.54 -2.89
C ARG A 500 -8.22 28.88 -3.67
N ILE A 501 -8.43 28.24 -4.82
CA ILE A 501 -9.63 28.45 -5.66
C ILE A 501 -10.84 27.75 -5.04
N GLY A 502 -10.65 26.55 -4.48
CA GLY A 502 -11.72 25.70 -3.93
C GLY A 502 -11.98 25.85 -2.43
N GLY A 503 -11.22 26.67 -1.71
CA GLY A 503 -11.41 26.91 -0.27
C GLY A 503 -11.14 25.70 0.64
N TYR A 504 -10.32 24.73 0.21
CA TYR A 504 -10.01 23.52 0.98
C TYR A 504 -8.50 23.43 1.28
N LYS A 505 -8.09 22.48 2.13
CA LYS A 505 -6.67 22.17 2.39
C LYS A 505 -6.44 20.71 2.07
N VAL A 506 -5.36 20.41 1.34
CA VAL A 506 -4.94 19.03 1.07
C VAL A 506 -4.34 18.47 2.37
N VAL A 507 -5.14 17.67 3.09
CA VAL A 507 -4.71 16.89 4.25
C VAL A 507 -4.76 15.44 3.81
N ALA A 508 -3.63 14.73 3.90
CA ALA A 508 -3.66 13.27 3.86
C ALA A 508 -3.56 12.78 5.29
N ASP A 509 -4.64 12.15 5.76
CA ASP A 509 -4.61 11.31 6.95
C ASP A 509 -3.92 10.00 6.60
N ARG A 510 -2.87 9.68 7.36
CA ARG A 510 -2.13 8.43 7.22
C ARG A 510 -1.99 7.83 8.60
N THR A 511 -2.83 6.84 8.90
CA THR A 511 -2.74 6.04 10.12
C THR A 511 -1.90 4.81 9.85
N PHE A 512 -0.94 4.53 10.73
CA PHE A 512 -0.10 3.35 10.69
C PHE A 512 -0.47 2.46 11.88
N ASP A 513 -0.63 1.16 11.66
CA ASP A 513 -0.67 0.19 12.76
C ASP A 513 0.75 -0.23 13.16
N ASP A 514 0.87 -0.92 14.31
CA ASP A 514 2.15 -1.42 14.85
C ASP A 514 2.84 -2.46 13.95
N SER A 515 2.17 -2.91 12.88
CA SER A 515 2.69 -3.85 11.89
C SER A 515 3.19 -3.17 10.60
N GLY A 516 3.07 -1.84 10.51
CA GLY A 516 3.57 -1.04 9.38
C GLY A 516 2.62 -0.98 8.18
N VAL A 517 1.34 -1.32 8.34
CA VAL A 517 0.32 -1.25 7.29
C VAL A 517 -0.24 0.17 7.21
N GLU A 518 -0.25 0.75 6.01
CA GLU A 518 -0.82 2.08 5.73
C GLU A 518 -2.33 1.98 5.50
N THR A 519 -3.12 2.71 6.29
CA THR A 519 -4.56 2.92 6.06
C THR A 519 -4.82 4.35 5.60
N VAL A 520 -5.43 4.51 4.42
CA VAL A 520 -6.00 5.79 3.97
C VAL A 520 -7.49 5.77 4.30
N ARG A 521 -7.92 6.62 5.24
CA ARG A 521 -9.29 6.64 5.77
C ARG A 521 -10.05 7.89 5.30
N PRO A 522 -11.23 7.77 4.66
CA PRO A 522 -12.27 8.78 4.76
C PRO A 522 -13.01 8.57 6.09
N THR A 523 -12.71 9.39 7.09
CA THR A 523 -13.34 9.32 8.41
C THR A 523 -14.72 9.97 8.37
N ILE A 524 -15.77 9.22 8.71
CA ILE A 524 -17.03 9.84 9.15
C ILE A 524 -16.83 10.22 10.62
N ILE A 525 -16.75 11.52 10.88
CA ILE A 525 -16.51 12.05 12.22
C ILE A 525 -17.82 11.98 13.02
N GLN A 526 -17.88 11.11 14.02
CA GLN A 526 -18.88 11.22 15.09
C GLN A 526 -18.58 12.48 15.91
N GLN A 527 -19.57 13.37 16.03
CA GLN A 527 -19.38 14.64 16.71
C GLN A 527 -19.88 14.56 18.15
N LYS A 528 -19.02 14.92 19.10
CA LYS A 528 -19.32 14.89 20.54
C LYS A 528 -20.29 16.00 20.97
N VAL A 529 -20.46 17.03 20.16
CA VAL A 529 -21.39 18.15 20.41
C VAL A 529 -22.30 18.38 19.21
N SER A 530 -23.60 18.38 19.47
CA SER A 530 -24.67 18.73 18.54
C SER A 530 -24.99 20.24 18.57
N PRO A 531 -25.68 20.78 17.55
CA PRO A 531 -26.18 22.15 17.57
C PRO A 531 -27.10 22.43 18.78
N SER A 532 -27.89 21.45 19.23
CA SER A 532 -28.74 21.59 20.42
C SER A 532 -27.93 21.72 21.71
N THR A 533 -26.86 20.94 21.88
CA THR A 533 -25.94 21.06 23.02
C THR A 533 -25.16 22.38 22.95
N ALA A 534 -24.71 22.80 21.76
CA ALA A 534 -24.07 24.10 21.58
C ALA A 534 -25.01 25.25 21.99
N LYS A 535 -26.29 25.18 21.62
CA LYS A 535 -27.31 26.13 22.06
C LYS A 535 -27.46 26.15 23.57
N ALA A 536 -27.57 24.99 24.22
CA ALA A 536 -27.70 24.91 25.66
C ALA A 536 -26.50 25.50 26.41
N LEU A 537 -25.29 25.34 25.86
CA LEU A 537 -24.08 25.98 26.40
C LEU A 537 -24.10 27.50 26.22
N LEU A 538 -24.52 27.99 25.04
CA LEU A 538 -24.70 29.43 24.81
C LEU A 538 -25.74 30.04 25.77
N ASP A 539 -26.88 29.35 25.95
CA ASP A 539 -27.96 29.76 26.87
C ASP A 539 -27.49 29.76 28.34
N ALA A 540 -26.51 28.91 28.69
CA ALA A 540 -25.86 28.87 30.00
C ALA A 540 -24.73 29.91 30.17
N GLY A 541 -24.48 30.75 29.17
CA GLY A 541 -23.50 31.85 29.22
C GLY A 541 -22.09 31.49 28.74
N TYR A 542 -21.88 30.29 28.19
CA TYR A 542 -20.61 29.92 27.58
C TYR A 542 -20.44 30.59 26.20
N VAL A 543 -19.19 30.94 25.86
CA VAL A 543 -18.84 31.31 24.48
C VAL A 543 -18.51 30.03 23.71
N VAL A 544 -19.33 29.68 22.73
CA VAL A 544 -19.13 28.47 21.91
C VAL A 544 -18.60 28.86 20.54
N ARG A 545 -17.37 28.42 20.23
CA ARG A 545 -16.75 28.57 18.91
C ARG A 545 -16.68 27.21 18.23
N VAL A 546 -17.11 27.16 16.97
CA VAL A 546 -17.14 25.94 16.17
C VAL A 546 -16.27 26.14 14.94
N GLU A 547 -15.23 25.32 14.81
CA GLU A 547 -14.39 25.36 13.62
C GLU A 547 -15.17 24.98 12.36
N GLU A 548 -14.86 25.55 11.21
CA GLU A 548 -15.30 25.07 9.91
C GLU A 548 -14.65 23.72 9.59
N SER A 549 -15.40 22.83 8.94
CA SER A 549 -14.95 21.49 8.54
C SER A 549 -15.93 20.98 7.48
N PRO A 550 -15.44 20.51 6.32
CA PRO A 550 -16.30 19.88 5.30
C PRO A 550 -16.80 18.49 5.74
N ASP A 551 -16.12 17.87 6.70
CA ASP A 551 -16.37 16.50 7.17
C ASP A 551 -17.11 16.55 8.52
N ARG A 552 -18.42 16.81 8.50
CA ARG A 552 -19.27 16.90 9.70
C ARG A 552 -20.65 16.28 9.50
N ILE A 553 -21.22 15.77 10.59
CA ILE A 553 -22.59 15.21 10.62
C ILE A 553 -23.65 16.32 10.57
N TYR A 554 -23.50 17.36 11.39
CA TYR A 554 -24.39 18.52 11.39
C TYR A 554 -23.88 19.56 10.42
N LYS A 555 -24.72 20.21 9.62
CA LYS A 555 -24.25 21.28 8.73
C LYS A 555 -23.74 22.46 9.56
N ILE A 556 -22.71 23.17 9.07
CA ILE A 556 -22.15 24.34 9.77
C ILE A 556 -23.21 25.42 10.02
N ASP A 557 -24.18 25.54 9.10
CA ASP A 557 -25.29 26.47 9.20
C ASP A 557 -26.20 26.17 10.40
N GLU A 558 -26.28 24.91 10.85
CA GLU A 558 -27.05 24.52 12.04
C GLU A 558 -26.41 25.11 13.31
N PHE A 559 -25.07 25.11 13.40
CA PHE A 559 -24.35 25.77 14.49
C PHE A 559 -24.46 27.30 14.42
N ARG A 560 -24.40 27.86 13.21
CA ARG A 560 -24.60 29.31 13.01
C ARG A 560 -26.01 29.74 13.43
N ALA A 561 -27.03 28.93 13.11
CA ALA A 561 -28.42 29.21 13.44
C ALA A 561 -28.70 29.22 14.95
N VAL A 562 -27.94 28.45 15.75
CA VAL A 562 -28.06 28.47 17.22
C VAL A 562 -27.20 29.54 17.90
N GLY A 563 -26.46 30.35 17.12
CA GLY A 563 -25.67 31.46 17.64
C GLY A 563 -24.21 31.13 17.98
N ALA A 564 -23.69 29.97 17.57
CA ALA A 564 -22.29 29.64 17.77
C ALA A 564 -21.38 30.47 16.83
N GLU A 565 -20.24 30.91 17.34
CA GLU A 565 -19.24 31.64 16.54
C GLU A 565 -18.50 30.67 15.62
N ILE A 566 -18.55 30.90 14.32
CA ILE A 566 -17.87 30.04 13.34
C ILE A 566 -16.44 30.53 13.13
N VAL A 567 -15.46 29.67 13.36
CA VAL A 567 -14.03 29.99 13.24
C VAL A 567 -13.35 29.12 12.17
N PRO A 568 -12.25 29.56 11.55
CA PRO A 568 -11.55 28.76 10.54
C PRO A 568 -11.02 27.42 11.10
N THR A 569 -10.93 26.38 10.27
CA THR A 569 -10.35 25.08 10.64
C THR A 569 -8.93 25.22 11.21
N GLY A 570 -8.65 24.59 12.35
CA GLY A 570 -7.33 24.63 13.00
C GLY A 570 -7.04 25.90 13.81
N SER A 571 -8.04 26.74 14.03
CA SER A 571 -7.99 27.90 14.92
C SER A 571 -7.64 27.56 16.37
N TRP A 572 -7.95 26.33 16.81
CA TRP A 572 -7.70 25.86 18.19
C TRP A 572 -6.24 26.03 18.65
N VAL A 573 -5.28 25.94 17.73
CA VAL A 573 -3.84 26.09 18.00
C VAL A 573 -3.50 27.46 18.59
N ASN A 574 -4.28 28.48 18.23
CA ASN A 574 -4.09 29.87 18.65
C ASN A 574 -5.24 30.38 19.52
N ALA A 575 -6.09 29.50 20.04
CA ALA A 575 -7.16 29.90 20.95
C ALA A 575 -6.57 30.61 22.19
N PRO A 576 -7.32 31.44 22.92
CA PRO A 576 -6.90 31.95 24.22
C PRO A 576 -6.55 30.82 25.21
N LYS A 577 -5.57 31.04 26.10
CA LYS A 577 -5.13 30.03 27.10
C LYS A 577 -6.20 29.63 28.11
N GLY A 578 -7.22 30.46 28.31
CA GLY A 578 -8.36 30.17 29.16
C GLY A 578 -9.46 29.36 28.48
N ASP A 579 -9.40 29.20 27.15
CA ASP A 579 -10.41 28.48 26.39
C ASP A 579 -10.19 26.97 26.49
N MET A 580 -11.29 26.22 26.58
CA MET A 580 -11.28 24.77 26.56
C MET A 580 -11.54 24.27 25.15
N ILE A 581 -10.71 23.34 24.70
CA ILE A 581 -10.80 22.80 23.35
C ILE A 581 -11.48 21.42 23.41
N LEU A 582 -12.56 21.29 22.65
CA LEU A 582 -13.43 20.13 22.64
C LEU A 582 -13.38 19.45 21.27
N GLY A 583 -12.87 18.22 21.20
CA GLY A 583 -12.93 17.40 19.97
C GLY A 583 -11.62 17.15 19.21
N LEU A 584 -10.48 17.08 19.91
CA LEU A 584 -9.22 16.64 19.30
C LEU A 584 -8.89 15.23 19.80
N LYS A 585 -8.95 14.21 18.94
CA LYS A 585 -8.59 12.81 19.29
C LYS A 585 -7.15 12.45 18.89
N GLU A 586 -6.55 13.24 17.98
CA GLU A 586 -5.18 13.06 17.53
C GLU A 586 -4.44 14.39 17.59
N ILE A 587 -3.57 14.56 18.58
CA ILE A 587 -2.62 15.66 18.64
C ILE A 587 -1.29 15.14 18.09
N GLU A 588 -0.68 15.86 17.16
CA GLU A 588 0.63 15.48 16.61
C GLU A 588 1.64 15.27 17.76
N ALA A 589 2.23 14.07 17.84
CA ALA A 589 3.26 13.73 18.83
C ALA A 589 4.61 14.37 18.47
N ASP A 590 4.64 15.70 18.35
CA ASP A 590 5.81 16.47 17.94
C ASP A 590 6.69 16.91 19.13
N GLY A 591 6.34 16.47 20.34
CA GLY A 591 7.08 16.73 21.58
C GLY A 591 6.96 18.16 22.12
N LYS A 592 6.09 19.00 21.55
CA LYS A 592 5.87 20.37 22.05
C LYS A 592 4.89 20.37 23.24
N PRO A 593 5.13 21.19 24.28
CA PRO A 593 4.18 21.36 25.37
C PRO A 593 2.91 22.05 24.85
N LEU A 594 1.74 21.46 25.11
CA LEU A 594 0.46 22.04 24.77
C LEU A 594 0.10 23.19 25.73
N PRO A 595 -0.10 24.43 25.24
CA PRO A 595 -0.23 25.60 26.10
C PRO A 595 -1.64 25.84 26.68
N HIS A 596 -2.64 25.02 26.33
CA HIS A 596 -4.03 25.12 26.79
C HIS A 596 -4.40 23.89 27.64
N THR A 597 -5.47 23.98 28.43
CA THR A 597 -6.08 22.78 29.02
C THR A 597 -6.78 22.02 27.90
N TYR A 598 -6.06 21.05 27.36
CA TYR A 598 -6.53 20.14 26.33
C TYR A 598 -6.77 18.77 26.91
N SER A 599 -7.69 18.08 26.28
CA SER A 599 -7.67 16.64 26.16
C SER A 599 -6.37 16.07 25.47
N ILE A 600 -5.13 16.39 25.92
CA ILE A 600 -3.82 15.62 25.93
C ILE A 600 -2.63 16.57 26.34
N CYS A 601 -1.51 16.02 26.85
CA CYS A 601 -0.38 16.58 27.67
C CYS A 601 0.55 17.63 26.99
N SER A 602 1.17 18.65 27.60
CA SER A 602 1.87 18.78 28.90
C SER A 602 1.95 20.26 29.31
N ARG A 603 1.85 20.53 30.62
CA ARG A 603 1.38 21.79 31.28
C ARG A 603 -0.14 22.05 31.21
N GLY A 604 -0.90 21.24 30.47
CA GLY A 604 -2.37 21.23 30.43
C GLY A 604 -2.95 19.86 30.84
N LEU A 605 -4.23 19.85 31.26
CA LEU A 605 -4.93 18.68 31.82
C LEU A 605 -5.92 18.07 30.82
N LEU A 606 -5.86 16.75 30.62
CA LEU A 606 -6.66 15.99 29.66
C LEU A 606 -7.85 15.28 30.28
N TYR A 607 -9.04 15.57 29.75
CA TYR A 607 -10.24 14.79 30.03
C TYR A 607 -10.62 13.95 28.81
N ASP A 608 -10.64 12.63 28.96
CA ASP A 608 -11.26 11.76 27.98
C ASP A 608 -12.77 11.71 28.22
N LEU A 609 -13.51 12.36 27.32
CA LEU A 609 -14.96 12.49 27.40
C LEU A 609 -15.70 11.15 27.25
N GLU A 610 -15.08 10.16 26.62
CA GLU A 610 -15.66 8.81 26.43
C GLU A 610 -15.56 7.95 27.70
N PHE A 611 -14.68 8.32 28.62
CA PHE A 611 -14.44 7.61 29.88
C PHE A 611 -14.77 8.44 31.12
N LEU A 612 -15.47 9.57 30.96
CA LEU A 612 -16.03 10.28 32.10
C LEU A 612 -16.96 9.36 32.89
N THR A 613 -16.70 9.24 34.18
CA THR A 613 -17.55 8.50 35.10
C THR A 613 -18.22 9.43 36.10
N ASP A 614 -19.42 9.04 36.53
CA ASP A 614 -20.06 9.64 37.70
C ASP A 614 -19.46 9.08 39.01
N ASN A 615 -20.01 9.50 40.16
CA ASN A 615 -19.57 9.07 41.48
C ASN A 615 -19.77 7.57 41.74
N ASP A 616 -20.60 6.89 40.95
CA ASP A 616 -20.83 5.45 41.01
C ASP A 616 -19.95 4.68 39.99
N GLU A 617 -18.93 5.34 39.45
CA GLU A 617 -18.01 4.84 38.42
C GLU A 617 -18.71 4.45 37.09
N ARG A 618 -19.91 5.00 36.82
CA ARG A 618 -20.65 4.72 35.59
C ARG A 618 -20.30 5.73 34.51
N ARG A 619 -20.06 5.24 33.28
CA ARG A 619 -19.81 6.11 32.12
C ARG A 619 -20.96 7.07 31.86
N VAL A 620 -20.67 8.37 31.94
CA VAL A 620 -21.61 9.49 31.75
C VAL A 620 -22.22 9.48 30.35
N ALA A 621 -21.39 9.36 29.32
CA ALA A 621 -21.83 9.34 27.92
C ALA A 621 -21.28 8.08 27.20
N ALA A 622 -22.12 7.40 26.42
CA ALA A 622 -21.72 6.26 25.59
C ALA A 622 -22.73 6.04 24.47
N PHE A 623 -22.29 5.49 23.33
CA PHE A 623 -23.13 5.21 22.16
C PHE A 623 -23.97 3.92 22.28
N GLY A 624 -24.26 3.46 23.50
CA GLY A 624 -24.77 2.12 23.76
C GLY A 624 -26.14 1.84 23.13
N TYR A 625 -27.10 2.75 23.27
CA TYR A 625 -28.46 2.55 22.76
C TYR A 625 -28.46 2.35 21.23
N TRP A 626 -27.84 3.28 20.49
CA TRP A 626 -27.78 3.17 19.03
C TRP A 626 -26.90 2.02 18.53
N ALA A 627 -25.89 1.58 19.28
CA ALA A 627 -25.15 0.35 18.96
C ALA A 627 -26.08 -0.87 18.97
N GLY A 628 -26.90 -1.01 20.03
CA GLY A 628 -27.88 -2.08 20.14
C GLY A 628 -28.98 -1.99 19.09
N PHE A 629 -29.45 -0.77 18.79
CA PHE A 629 -30.47 -0.52 17.77
C PHE A 629 -29.97 -0.91 16.37
N ALA A 630 -28.83 -0.37 15.95
CA ALA A 630 -28.23 -0.63 14.64
C ALA A 630 -27.80 -2.11 14.49
N GLY A 631 -27.19 -2.69 15.53
CA GLY A 631 -26.83 -4.11 15.56
C GLY A 631 -28.03 -5.02 15.36
N THR A 632 -29.14 -4.75 16.07
CA THR A 632 -30.37 -5.54 15.93
C THR A 632 -31.03 -5.35 14.58
N ALA A 633 -31.05 -4.14 14.04
CA ALA A 633 -31.53 -3.86 12.69
C ALA A 633 -30.73 -4.65 11.63
N LEU A 634 -29.39 -4.68 11.75
CA LEU A 634 -28.53 -5.45 10.87
C LEU A 634 -28.70 -6.97 11.05
N ALA A 635 -28.94 -7.44 12.28
CA ALA A 635 -29.22 -8.84 12.56
C ALA A 635 -30.52 -9.31 11.89
N LEU A 636 -31.58 -8.49 11.97
CA LEU A 636 -32.87 -8.74 11.31
C LEU A 636 -32.73 -8.71 9.79
N LEU A 637 -31.92 -7.79 9.25
CA LEU A 637 -31.60 -7.73 7.83
C LEU A 637 -30.88 -9.00 7.36
N SER A 638 -29.91 -9.47 8.14
CA SER A 638 -29.13 -10.69 7.85
C SER A 638 -29.98 -11.94 7.92
N TRP A 639 -30.88 -12.02 8.90
CA TRP A 639 -31.83 -13.11 9.02
C TRP A 639 -32.79 -13.15 7.82
N ALA A 640 -33.35 -12.00 7.44
CA ALA A 640 -34.22 -11.91 6.28
C ALA A 640 -33.48 -12.28 4.97
N HIS A 641 -32.23 -11.82 4.82
CA HIS A 641 -31.40 -12.15 3.67
C HIS A 641 -31.13 -13.66 3.54
N GLN A 642 -30.79 -14.35 4.64
CA GLN A 642 -30.56 -15.80 4.62
C GLN A 642 -31.80 -16.59 4.17
N LEU A 643 -33.00 -16.16 4.57
CA LEU A 643 -34.24 -16.83 4.19
C LEU A 643 -34.61 -16.58 2.72
N LEU A 644 -34.37 -15.36 2.24
CA LEU A 644 -34.67 -14.97 0.86
C LEU A 644 -33.61 -15.47 -0.14
N ASN A 645 -32.36 -15.63 0.29
CA ASN A 645 -31.22 -16.01 -0.55
C ASN A 645 -30.35 -17.10 0.11
N PRO A 646 -30.84 -18.34 0.26
CA PRO A 646 -30.08 -19.40 0.93
C PRO A 646 -28.72 -19.68 0.28
N GLY A 647 -27.66 -19.74 1.10
CA GLY A 647 -26.29 -20.02 0.65
C GLY A 647 -25.55 -18.86 -0.02
N VAL A 648 -26.18 -17.69 -0.14
CA VAL A 648 -25.55 -16.48 -0.69
C VAL A 648 -25.18 -15.53 0.45
N PRO A 649 -23.88 -15.21 0.65
CA PRO A 649 -23.48 -14.23 1.66
C PRO A 649 -24.16 -12.88 1.46
N GLN A 650 -24.50 -12.19 2.55
CA GLN A 650 -25.05 -10.84 2.47
C GLN A 650 -23.99 -9.88 1.92
N GLY A 651 -24.40 -9.03 0.97
CA GLY A 651 -23.56 -7.94 0.47
C GLY A 651 -23.50 -6.73 1.41
N PRO A 652 -22.95 -5.61 0.94
CA PRO A 652 -22.79 -4.40 1.75
C PRO A 652 -24.10 -3.89 2.34
N VAL A 653 -24.02 -3.39 3.57
CA VAL A 653 -25.12 -2.74 4.29
C VAL A 653 -25.49 -1.44 3.57
N PRO A 654 -26.79 -1.23 3.25
CA PRO A 654 -27.22 0.02 2.63
C PRO A 654 -27.00 1.22 3.56
N VAL A 655 -26.53 2.33 2.97
CA VAL A 655 -26.44 3.62 3.67
C VAL A 655 -27.85 4.21 3.79
N VAL A 656 -28.17 4.70 4.98
CA VAL A 656 -29.48 5.28 5.32
C VAL A 656 -29.27 6.62 6.02
N ASP A 657 -30.19 7.55 5.79
CA ASP A 657 -30.07 8.93 6.28
C ASP A 657 -30.56 9.10 7.74
N SER A 658 -31.27 8.11 8.28
CA SER A 658 -31.86 8.16 9.62
C SER A 658 -32.18 6.77 10.17
N ALA A 659 -32.38 6.70 11.48
CA ALA A 659 -32.89 5.52 12.17
C ALA A 659 -34.27 5.11 11.65
N SER A 660 -35.16 6.06 11.34
CA SER A 660 -36.46 5.76 10.72
C SER A 660 -36.31 5.10 9.35
N ALA A 661 -35.42 5.61 8.50
CA ALA A 661 -35.15 5.02 7.19
C ALA A 661 -34.55 3.62 7.33
N LEU A 662 -33.67 3.41 8.32
CA LEU A 662 -33.16 2.08 8.67
C LEU A 662 -34.29 1.12 9.06
N THR A 663 -35.19 1.56 9.93
CA THR A 663 -36.34 0.76 10.37
C THR A 663 -37.26 0.39 9.20
N GLU A 664 -37.60 1.33 8.34
CA GLU A 664 -38.45 1.08 7.17
C GLU A 664 -37.81 0.08 6.19
N LEU A 665 -36.52 0.25 5.91
CA LEU A 665 -35.75 -0.66 5.06
C LEU A 665 -35.77 -2.08 5.62
N VAL A 666 -35.43 -2.25 6.90
CA VAL A 666 -35.35 -3.57 7.53
C VAL A 666 -36.72 -4.19 7.65
N LYS A 667 -37.75 -3.42 8.01
CA LYS A 667 -39.13 -3.89 8.06
C LYS A 667 -39.61 -4.45 6.72
N GLY A 668 -39.34 -3.76 5.61
CA GLY A 668 -39.67 -4.27 4.28
C GLY A 668 -39.00 -5.60 3.94
N LYS A 669 -37.75 -5.81 4.38
CA LYS A 669 -37.02 -7.08 4.18
C LYS A 669 -37.53 -8.20 5.08
N VAL A 670 -37.82 -7.88 6.34
CA VAL A 670 -38.40 -8.83 7.30
C VAL A 670 -39.78 -9.28 6.84
N ASP A 671 -40.64 -8.37 6.39
CA ASP A 671 -41.98 -8.72 5.90
C ASP A 671 -41.94 -9.58 4.62
N ALA A 672 -40.97 -9.33 3.72
CA ALA A 672 -40.73 -10.18 2.56
C ALA A 672 -40.28 -11.59 2.98
N ALA A 673 -39.35 -11.71 3.93
CA ALA A 673 -38.90 -13.01 4.44
C ALA A 673 -40.04 -13.77 5.13
N ARG A 674 -40.86 -13.09 5.96
CA ARG A 674 -42.04 -13.68 6.60
C ARG A 674 -43.03 -14.22 5.59
N SER A 675 -43.30 -13.47 4.52
CA SER A 675 -44.19 -13.89 3.44
C SER A 675 -43.68 -15.16 2.75
N ALA A 676 -42.35 -15.32 2.65
CA ALA A 676 -41.72 -16.52 2.08
C ALA A 676 -41.70 -17.73 3.03
N THR A 677 -41.82 -17.54 4.35
CA THR A 677 -41.67 -18.61 5.36
C THR A 677 -42.90 -18.85 6.24
N GLY A 678 -44.11 -18.60 5.73
CA GLY A 678 -45.35 -18.95 6.43
C GLY A 678 -45.82 -17.92 7.48
N GLY A 679 -45.30 -16.69 7.46
CA GLY A 679 -45.86 -15.52 8.16
C GLY A 679 -45.40 -15.28 9.60
N ALA A 680 -44.68 -16.23 10.22
CA ALA A 680 -44.22 -16.10 11.61
C ALA A 680 -43.06 -15.09 11.77
N HIS A 681 -43.08 -14.30 12.85
CA HIS A 681 -41.96 -13.42 13.20
C HIS A 681 -40.75 -14.22 13.70
N PRO A 682 -39.51 -13.71 13.52
CA PRO A 682 -38.34 -14.30 14.16
C PRO A 682 -38.47 -14.20 15.68
N ARG A 683 -38.03 -15.24 16.39
CA ARG A 683 -37.76 -15.16 17.83
C ARG A 683 -36.40 -14.51 18.03
N LEU A 684 -36.39 -13.37 18.71
CA LEU A 684 -35.18 -12.64 19.09
C LEU A 684 -34.89 -12.86 20.57
N ILE A 685 -33.66 -13.21 20.92
CA ILE A 685 -33.18 -13.14 22.30
C ILE A 685 -32.18 -11.99 22.44
N VAL A 686 -32.39 -11.13 23.42
CA VAL A 686 -31.50 -10.04 23.80
C VAL A 686 -30.98 -10.33 25.19
N ILE A 687 -29.68 -10.58 25.32
CA ILE A 687 -29.02 -10.74 26.63
C ILE A 687 -28.32 -9.44 27.00
N GLY A 688 -28.57 -8.94 28.21
CA GLY A 688 -28.22 -7.57 28.64
C GLY A 688 -29.35 -6.57 28.36
N ALA A 689 -30.59 -7.05 28.38
CA ALA A 689 -31.81 -6.32 28.00
C ALA A 689 -32.07 -5.03 28.81
N LEU A 690 -31.63 -4.95 30.07
CA LEU A 690 -31.81 -3.77 30.92
C LEU A 690 -30.71 -2.72 30.71
N GLY A 691 -29.59 -3.09 30.08
CA GLY A 691 -28.49 -2.20 29.72
C GLY A 691 -28.84 -1.23 28.59
N ARG A 692 -27.97 -0.22 28.38
CA ARG A 692 -28.13 0.78 27.29
C ARG A 692 -28.28 0.12 25.93
N CYS A 693 -27.38 -0.80 25.59
CA CYS A 693 -27.42 -1.55 24.32
C CYS A 693 -28.67 -2.42 24.21
N GLY A 694 -29.03 -3.16 25.27
CA GLY A 694 -30.21 -4.03 25.25
C GLY A 694 -31.52 -3.27 25.04
N LYS A 695 -31.67 -2.10 25.67
CA LYS A 695 -32.82 -1.21 25.45
C LYS A 695 -32.94 -0.75 23.99
N GLY A 696 -31.81 -0.40 23.36
CA GLY A 696 -31.78 -0.04 21.95
C GLY A 696 -32.11 -1.20 21.01
N ALA A 697 -31.60 -2.39 21.32
CA ALA A 697 -31.93 -3.62 20.60
C ALA A 697 -33.43 -3.95 20.65
N ILE A 698 -34.04 -3.85 21.84
CA ILE A 698 -35.47 -4.06 22.03
C ILE A 698 -36.29 -3.01 21.26
N ALA A 699 -35.90 -1.74 21.35
CA ALA A 699 -36.60 -0.67 20.65
C ALA A 699 -36.56 -0.84 19.13
N ALA A 700 -35.42 -1.25 18.56
CA ALA A 700 -35.33 -1.58 17.14
C ALA A 700 -36.26 -2.72 16.74
N ALA A 701 -36.25 -3.81 17.51
CA ALA A 701 -37.08 -4.98 17.26
C ALA A 701 -38.59 -4.62 17.32
N GLU A 702 -39.01 -3.85 18.33
CA GLU A 702 -40.39 -3.37 18.48
C GLU A 702 -40.78 -2.42 17.33
N ALA A 703 -39.89 -1.50 16.93
CA ALA A 703 -40.13 -0.57 15.81
C ALA A 703 -40.29 -1.28 14.45
N ILE A 704 -39.54 -2.37 14.23
CA ILE A 704 -39.64 -3.22 13.04
C ILE A 704 -40.88 -4.13 13.10
N GLY A 705 -41.45 -4.34 14.29
CA GLY A 705 -42.66 -5.11 14.52
C GLY A 705 -42.43 -6.55 14.96
N VAL A 706 -41.24 -6.90 15.47
CA VAL A 706 -40.96 -8.22 16.04
C VAL A 706 -41.69 -8.39 17.37
N THR A 707 -42.47 -9.47 17.52
CA THR A 707 -43.34 -9.69 18.68
C THR A 707 -42.82 -10.73 19.68
N ASP A 708 -41.98 -11.68 19.24
CA ASP A 708 -41.40 -12.73 20.10
C ASP A 708 -39.97 -12.35 20.52
N ILE A 709 -39.87 -11.60 21.62
CA ILE A 709 -38.59 -11.08 22.15
C ILE A 709 -38.36 -11.63 23.56
N LEU A 710 -37.32 -12.45 23.73
CA LEU A 710 -36.82 -12.87 25.03
C LEU A 710 -35.86 -11.79 25.57
N LYS A 711 -36.29 -11.08 26.61
CA LYS A 711 -35.56 -10.00 27.26
C LYS A 711 -34.82 -10.55 28.49
N TRP A 712 -33.54 -10.89 28.34
CA TRP A 712 -32.72 -11.54 29.37
C TRP A 712 -31.68 -10.59 29.96
N ASP A 713 -31.45 -10.69 31.25
CA ASP A 713 -30.44 -9.94 31.97
C ASP A 713 -29.78 -10.81 33.07
N ILE A 714 -29.15 -10.17 34.07
CA ILE A 714 -28.36 -10.84 35.10
C ILE A 714 -29.15 -11.98 35.79
N ALA A 715 -30.45 -11.78 36.07
CA ALA A 715 -31.28 -12.78 36.73
C ALA A 715 -31.32 -14.11 35.95
N GLU A 716 -31.54 -14.06 34.63
CA GLU A 716 -31.61 -15.23 33.76
C GLU A 716 -30.24 -15.86 33.50
N THR A 717 -29.19 -15.03 33.41
CA THR A 717 -27.82 -15.49 33.12
C THR A 717 -27.03 -16.01 34.32
N SER A 718 -27.50 -15.71 35.55
CA SER A 718 -26.81 -16.06 36.81
C SER A 718 -26.56 -17.56 36.99
N LYS A 719 -27.38 -18.41 36.35
CA LYS A 719 -27.25 -19.88 36.36
C LYS A 719 -26.01 -20.42 35.63
N GLY A 720 -25.32 -19.58 34.85
CA GLY A 720 -24.20 -19.96 34.00
C GLY A 720 -24.64 -20.66 32.71
N GLY A 721 -23.96 -20.37 31.60
CA GLY A 721 -24.24 -20.99 30.30
C GLY A 721 -23.77 -22.46 30.21
N PRO A 722 -24.11 -23.18 29.13
CA PRO A 722 -24.76 -22.68 27.91
C PRO A 722 -26.29 -22.54 28.04
N PHE A 723 -26.90 -21.56 27.36
CA PHE A 723 -28.35 -21.28 27.44
C PHE A 723 -29.13 -21.87 26.26
N PRO A 724 -29.90 -22.97 26.39
CA PRO A 724 -30.67 -23.57 25.30
C PRO A 724 -31.54 -22.56 24.52
N GLU A 725 -32.08 -21.55 25.21
CA GLU A 725 -32.93 -20.47 24.70
C GLU A 725 -32.28 -19.66 23.58
N VAL A 726 -30.95 -19.55 23.57
CA VAL A 726 -30.20 -18.93 22.46
C VAL A 726 -30.24 -19.79 21.19
N ALA A 727 -30.16 -21.13 21.30
CA ALA A 727 -30.20 -22.00 20.12
C ALA A 727 -31.63 -22.18 19.56
N SER A 728 -32.64 -22.05 20.42
CA SER A 728 -34.06 -22.12 20.03
C SER A 728 -34.66 -20.78 19.58
N SER A 729 -33.87 -19.70 19.61
CA SER A 729 -34.19 -18.40 19.01
C SER A 729 -33.63 -18.33 17.59
N ASP A 730 -34.19 -17.49 16.71
CA ASP A 730 -33.70 -17.31 15.34
C ASP A 730 -32.53 -16.31 15.27
N ILE A 731 -32.55 -15.32 16.17
CA ILE A 731 -31.56 -14.25 16.26
C ILE A 731 -31.15 -14.09 17.73
N PHE A 732 -29.85 -13.92 17.96
CA PHE A 732 -29.29 -13.58 19.26
C PHE A 732 -28.54 -12.24 19.20
N ALA A 733 -29.01 -11.24 19.94
CA ALA A 733 -28.29 -9.99 20.17
C ALA A 733 -27.62 -10.02 21.56
N ASN A 734 -26.29 -10.01 21.58
CA ASN A 734 -25.51 -9.90 22.80
C ASN A 734 -25.20 -8.44 23.09
N CYS A 735 -25.74 -7.95 24.21
CA CYS A 735 -25.63 -6.57 24.66
C CYS A 735 -24.98 -6.48 26.05
N VAL A 736 -24.24 -7.52 26.44
CA VAL A 736 -23.63 -7.64 27.78
C VAL A 736 -22.40 -6.77 27.89
N TYR A 737 -22.28 -6.05 29.00
CA TYR A 737 -21.06 -5.30 29.29
C TYR A 737 -19.92 -6.28 29.66
N LEU A 738 -18.82 -6.22 28.91
CA LEU A 738 -17.62 -7.00 29.19
C LEU A 738 -16.81 -6.29 30.27
N GLY A 739 -16.96 -6.74 31.52
CA GLY A 739 -16.16 -6.26 32.64
C GLY A 739 -14.81 -6.96 32.76
N SER A 740 -14.09 -6.65 33.83
CA SER A 740 -12.83 -7.30 34.21
C SER A 740 -13.00 -8.75 34.69
N ASN A 741 -14.22 -9.14 35.07
CA ASN A 741 -14.52 -10.49 35.54
C ASN A 741 -14.86 -11.43 34.38
N LYS A 742 -14.32 -12.65 34.45
CA LYS A 742 -14.59 -13.70 33.46
C LYS A 742 -16.07 -14.09 33.44
N ILE A 743 -16.68 -14.00 32.26
CA ILE A 743 -18.07 -14.42 32.03
C ILE A 743 -18.06 -15.85 31.49
N PRO A 744 -18.76 -16.82 32.12
CA PRO A 744 -18.92 -18.15 31.55
C PRO A 744 -19.54 -18.09 30.14
N PRO A 745 -19.07 -18.90 29.18
CA PRO A 745 -19.60 -18.86 27.82
C PRO A 745 -21.12 -19.09 27.78
N PHE A 746 -21.86 -18.17 27.15
CA PHE A 746 -23.30 -18.31 26.93
C PHE A 746 -23.60 -19.47 25.97
N LYS A 747 -22.62 -19.83 25.13
CA LYS A 747 -22.66 -20.97 24.21
C LYS A 747 -21.28 -21.58 23.98
N THR A 748 -21.31 -22.83 23.49
CA THR A 748 -20.17 -23.57 22.96
C THR A 748 -20.55 -24.16 21.60
N PHE A 749 -19.57 -24.52 20.76
CA PHE A 749 -19.83 -25.19 19.48
C PHE A 749 -20.78 -26.39 19.62
N LYS A 750 -20.55 -27.23 20.64
CA LYS A 750 -21.40 -28.39 20.96
C LYS A 750 -22.86 -28.01 21.25
N ALA A 751 -23.10 -26.87 21.89
CA ALA A 751 -24.45 -26.39 22.22
C ALA A 751 -25.17 -25.72 21.02
N LEU A 752 -24.45 -25.46 19.92
CA LEU A 752 -24.99 -24.92 18.68
C LEU A 752 -25.23 -26.01 17.62
N SER A 753 -24.59 -27.17 17.71
CA SER A 753 -24.91 -28.34 16.88
C SER A 753 -26.12 -29.14 17.39
N ALA A 754 -27.06 -28.51 18.10
CA ALA A 754 -28.28 -29.16 18.55
C ALA A 754 -29.20 -29.48 17.36
N PRO A 755 -29.83 -30.68 17.31
CA PRO A 755 -30.62 -31.13 16.15
C PRO A 755 -31.84 -30.24 15.84
N ASP A 756 -32.29 -29.44 16.80
CA ASP A 756 -33.44 -28.53 16.72
C ASP A 756 -33.04 -27.03 16.69
N ARG A 757 -31.78 -26.71 16.39
CA ARG A 757 -31.31 -25.31 16.34
C ARG A 757 -32.07 -24.50 15.28
N ARG A 758 -32.62 -23.36 15.74
CA ARG A 758 -33.22 -22.31 14.90
C ARG A 758 -32.28 -21.14 14.60
N LEU A 759 -31.30 -20.91 15.49
CA LEU A 759 -30.42 -19.75 15.46
C LEU A 759 -29.68 -19.62 14.14
N ARG A 760 -29.78 -18.46 13.50
CA ARG A 760 -29.21 -18.14 12.19
C ARG A 760 -28.24 -16.97 12.22
N VAL A 761 -28.48 -16.02 13.13
CA VAL A 761 -27.69 -14.80 13.24
C VAL A 761 -27.36 -14.52 14.70
N ILE A 762 -26.08 -14.28 14.98
CA ILE A 762 -25.61 -13.70 16.23
C ILE A 762 -25.15 -12.27 15.92
N CYS A 763 -25.65 -11.29 16.66
CA CYS A 763 -25.09 -9.96 16.68
C CYS A 763 -24.41 -9.73 18.02
N ASP A 764 -23.10 -9.71 18.02
CA ASP A 764 -22.32 -9.38 19.19
C ASP A 764 -22.06 -7.87 19.24
N VAL A 765 -22.96 -7.14 19.92
CA VAL A 765 -22.87 -5.66 20.07
C VAL A 765 -21.72 -5.29 21.00
N SER A 766 -21.36 -6.19 21.93
CA SER A 766 -20.21 -6.03 22.81
C SER A 766 -18.88 -6.13 22.05
N CYS A 767 -18.89 -6.84 20.90
CA CYS A 767 -17.88 -6.87 19.85
C CYS A 767 -16.43 -6.96 20.36
N ASP A 768 -16.06 -8.12 20.91
CA ASP A 768 -14.71 -8.35 21.40
C ASP A 768 -14.25 -9.80 21.13
N PRO A 769 -13.99 -10.17 19.86
CA PRO A 769 -13.66 -11.54 19.46
C PRO A 769 -12.42 -12.11 20.18
N ASN A 770 -11.48 -11.26 20.57
CA ASN A 770 -10.17 -11.68 21.08
C ASN A 770 -10.09 -11.67 22.62
N SER A 771 -11.13 -11.18 23.31
CA SER A 771 -11.14 -11.15 24.78
C SER A 771 -11.40 -12.54 25.37
N GLU A 772 -10.61 -12.88 26.39
CA GLU A 772 -10.87 -14.07 27.21
C GLU A 772 -12.23 -14.01 27.95
N ASN A 773 -12.82 -12.81 28.04
CA ASN A 773 -14.11 -12.56 28.67
C ASN A 773 -15.27 -12.59 27.66
N ASN A 774 -15.02 -12.88 26.37
CA ASN A 774 -16.05 -12.98 25.36
C ASN A 774 -17.03 -14.14 25.68
N PRO A 775 -18.32 -13.86 25.94
CA PRO A 775 -19.29 -14.91 26.27
C PRO A 775 -19.74 -15.74 25.05
N ILE A 776 -19.25 -15.43 23.85
CA ILE A 776 -19.61 -16.09 22.58
C ILE A 776 -18.34 -16.54 21.82
N PRO A 777 -17.58 -17.52 22.35
CA PRO A 777 -16.32 -17.98 21.75
C PRO A 777 -16.56 -18.91 20.54
N VAL A 778 -17.23 -18.38 19.50
CA VAL A 778 -17.57 -19.11 18.27
C VAL A 778 -17.11 -18.39 16.99
N TYR A 779 -16.45 -17.25 17.15
CA TYR A 779 -15.90 -16.42 16.09
C TYR A 779 -14.60 -15.76 16.60
N SER A 780 -13.70 -15.39 15.69
CA SER A 780 -12.37 -14.85 16.01
C SER A 780 -11.97 -13.66 15.13
N SER A 781 -12.91 -13.08 14.40
CA SER A 781 -12.67 -11.98 13.47
C SER A 781 -13.84 -11.00 13.46
N TYR A 782 -13.53 -9.72 13.32
CA TYR A 782 -14.52 -8.67 13.11
C TYR A 782 -15.21 -8.78 11.74
N SER A 783 -16.44 -8.30 11.65
CA SER A 783 -17.15 -8.06 10.37
C SER A 783 -17.13 -6.56 10.01
N SER A 784 -17.56 -6.19 8.80
CA SER A 784 -17.57 -4.77 8.33
C SER A 784 -18.89 -4.42 7.65
N PHE A 785 -19.17 -3.15 7.36
CA PHE A 785 -20.38 -2.82 6.61
C PHE A 785 -20.37 -3.33 5.16
N GLU A 786 -19.22 -3.51 4.50
CA GLU A 786 -19.20 -4.21 3.20
C GLU A 786 -19.46 -5.71 3.33
N ASN A 787 -18.98 -6.33 4.42
CA ASN A 787 -19.15 -7.75 4.71
C ASN A 787 -19.74 -7.92 6.11
N PRO A 788 -21.06 -7.71 6.28
CA PRO A 788 -21.69 -7.53 7.59
C PRO A 788 -21.63 -8.74 8.50
N THR A 789 -21.34 -9.92 7.94
CA THR A 789 -21.30 -11.16 8.70
C THR A 789 -20.06 -11.99 8.40
N VAL A 790 -19.58 -12.69 9.41
CA VAL A 790 -18.55 -13.74 9.32
C VAL A 790 -19.17 -15.11 9.63
N PRO A 791 -18.63 -16.21 9.07
CA PRO A 791 -19.01 -17.55 9.50
C PRO A 791 -18.48 -17.85 10.91
N ALA A 792 -19.03 -18.89 11.56
CA ALA A 792 -18.44 -19.43 12.78
C ALA A 792 -17.04 -20.01 12.51
N SER A 793 -16.16 -19.98 13.52
CA SER A 793 -14.76 -20.45 13.38
C SER A 793 -14.63 -21.96 13.18
N ASP A 794 -15.65 -22.74 13.56
CA ASP A 794 -15.74 -24.18 13.33
C ASP A 794 -17.08 -24.54 12.67
N HIS A 795 -17.16 -25.75 12.12
CA HIS A 795 -18.39 -26.29 11.54
C HIS A 795 -19.47 -26.53 12.61
N ILE A 796 -20.70 -26.09 12.33
CA ILE A 796 -21.86 -26.24 13.21
C ILE A 796 -23.00 -26.87 12.40
N ASP A 797 -23.53 -28.00 12.88
CA ASP A 797 -24.65 -28.69 12.23
C ASP A 797 -25.94 -27.86 12.29
N GLY A 798 -26.77 -27.94 11.24
CA GLY A 798 -28.07 -27.27 11.16
C GLY A 798 -28.09 -26.06 10.19
N PRO A 799 -28.99 -25.07 10.39
CA PRO A 799 -29.10 -23.91 9.48
C PRO A 799 -27.83 -23.06 9.47
N GLU A 800 -27.54 -22.36 8.38
CA GLU A 800 -26.35 -21.49 8.30
C GLU A 800 -26.31 -20.48 9.46
N LEU A 801 -25.19 -20.43 10.20
CA LEU A 801 -24.96 -19.48 11.28
C LEU A 801 -23.99 -18.38 10.84
N ARG A 802 -24.39 -17.13 11.01
CA ARG A 802 -23.60 -15.93 10.68
C ARG A 802 -23.47 -15.01 11.89
N ILE A 803 -22.31 -14.44 12.09
CA ILE A 803 -21.99 -13.57 13.22
C ILE A 803 -21.71 -12.16 12.73
N ILE A 804 -22.34 -11.17 13.36
CA ILE A 804 -22.06 -9.74 13.21
C ILE A 804 -21.21 -9.33 14.40
N ALA A 805 -20.02 -8.81 14.14
CA ALA A 805 -19.09 -8.29 15.12
C ALA A 805 -18.47 -7.00 14.57
N ILE A 806 -19.27 -5.94 14.58
CA ILE A 806 -18.89 -4.59 14.13
C ILE A 806 -18.79 -3.71 15.38
N ASP A 807 -17.62 -3.17 15.66
CA ASP A 807 -17.31 -2.32 16.82
C ASP A 807 -17.89 -0.90 16.72
N HIS A 808 -18.28 -0.47 15.51
CA HIS A 808 -18.77 0.87 15.22
C HIS A 808 -20.21 0.90 14.66
N LEU A 809 -21.07 0.00 15.12
CA LEU A 809 -22.51 -0.08 14.77
C LEU A 809 -23.28 1.27 14.80
N PRO A 810 -23.06 2.18 15.77
CA PRO A 810 -23.79 3.47 15.83
C PRO A 810 -23.66 4.34 14.58
N THR A 811 -22.61 4.13 13.78
CA THR A 811 -22.36 4.92 12.56
C THR A 811 -23.41 4.74 11.47
N MET A 812 -24.19 3.65 11.51
CA MET A 812 -25.35 3.48 10.62
C MET A 812 -26.43 4.56 10.82
N VAL A 813 -26.43 5.19 12.00
CA VAL A 813 -27.37 6.22 12.45
C VAL A 813 -26.56 7.31 13.15
N ALA A 814 -25.54 7.81 12.44
CA ALA A 814 -24.49 8.64 13.02
C ALA A 814 -25.03 9.95 13.62
N ARG A 815 -26.09 10.52 13.04
CA ARG A 815 -26.71 11.75 13.54
C ARG A 815 -27.41 11.52 14.86
N GLU A 816 -28.30 10.54 14.94
CA GLU A 816 -29.03 10.21 16.17
C GLU A 816 -28.09 9.73 17.29
N SER A 817 -27.06 8.96 16.92
CA SER A 817 -26.00 8.53 17.85
C SER A 817 -25.22 9.72 18.42
N SER A 818 -24.89 10.70 17.58
CA SER A 818 -24.21 11.91 18.01
C SER A 818 -25.12 12.81 18.85
N ASP A 819 -26.41 12.90 18.53
CA ASP A 819 -27.39 13.67 19.29
C ASP A 819 -27.58 13.08 20.70
N GLU A 820 -27.73 11.76 20.82
CA GLU A 820 -27.86 11.10 22.12
C GLU A 820 -26.57 11.26 22.95
N TYR A 821 -25.41 10.96 22.38
CA TYR A 821 -24.13 11.10 23.09
C TYR A 821 -23.93 12.53 23.58
N SER A 822 -24.20 13.52 22.72
CA SER A 822 -24.11 14.94 23.04
C SER A 822 -25.09 15.34 24.15
N SER A 823 -26.29 14.74 24.18
CA SER A 823 -27.28 14.97 25.24
C SER A 823 -26.89 14.37 26.59
N LEU A 824 -26.26 13.18 26.58
CA LEU A 824 -25.76 12.52 27.79
C LEU A 824 -24.55 13.27 28.38
N LEU A 825 -23.75 13.90 27.52
CA LEU A 825 -22.59 14.67 27.91
C LEU A 825 -22.94 16.08 28.41
N LEU A 826 -24.06 16.65 27.92
CA LEU A 826 -24.47 18.04 28.22
C LEU A 826 -24.51 18.39 29.72
N PRO A 827 -25.05 17.57 30.64
CA PRO A 827 -25.04 17.89 32.07
C PRO A 827 -23.63 18.15 32.61
N SER A 828 -22.64 17.38 32.17
CA SER A 828 -21.25 17.58 32.56
C SER A 828 -20.64 18.82 31.90
N LEU A 829 -20.97 19.08 30.63
CA LEU A 829 -20.49 20.29 29.94
C LEU A 829 -21.04 21.58 30.54
N LEU A 830 -22.25 21.55 31.11
CA LEU A 830 -22.83 22.72 31.79
C LEU A 830 -22.13 23.07 33.10
N THR A 831 -21.39 22.13 33.70
CA THR A 831 -20.64 22.34 34.95
C THR A 831 -19.14 22.57 34.73
N LEU A 832 -18.73 22.79 33.49
CA LEU A 832 -17.34 22.93 33.09
C LEU A 832 -16.63 24.13 33.75
N ASP A 833 -17.38 25.20 34.04
CA ASP A 833 -16.95 26.37 34.80
C ASP A 833 -16.61 26.07 36.27
N ARG A 834 -17.17 24.99 36.83
CA ARG A 834 -17.00 24.53 38.21
C ARG A 834 -16.23 23.20 38.31
N ARG A 835 -15.48 22.84 37.27
CA ARG A 835 -14.72 21.57 37.17
C ARG A 835 -13.82 21.26 38.36
N ASP A 836 -13.29 22.27 39.05
CA ASP A 836 -12.40 22.09 40.20
C ASP A 836 -13.17 21.62 41.45
N THR A 837 -14.50 21.67 41.43
CA THR A 837 -15.40 21.32 42.55
C THR A 837 -16.44 20.24 42.20
N GLU A 838 -16.62 19.94 40.91
CA GLU A 838 -17.66 19.03 40.42
C GLU A 838 -17.10 17.61 40.22
N GLY A 839 -17.83 16.61 40.72
CA GLY A 839 -17.31 15.25 40.91
C GLY A 839 -16.83 14.56 39.64
N VAL A 840 -17.55 14.70 38.52
CA VAL A 840 -17.19 14.08 37.23
C VAL A 840 -15.83 14.56 36.72
N TRP A 841 -15.57 15.87 36.85
CA TRP A 841 -14.33 16.48 36.38
C TRP A 841 -13.16 16.23 37.33
N GLN A 842 -13.40 16.29 38.65
CA GLN A 842 -12.39 15.90 39.65
C GLN A 842 -11.98 14.43 39.50
N GLN A 843 -12.94 13.55 39.22
CA GLN A 843 -12.69 12.12 39.01
C GLN A 843 -11.86 11.89 37.75
N ALA A 844 -12.19 12.54 36.64
CA ALA A 844 -11.44 12.44 35.41
C ALA A 844 -10.01 13.00 35.56
N GLU A 845 -9.85 14.10 36.30
CA GLU A 845 -8.53 14.65 36.64
C GLU A 845 -7.71 13.69 37.51
N ARG A 846 -8.33 13.07 38.51
CA ARG A 846 -7.70 12.07 39.35
C ARG A 846 -7.19 10.89 38.53
N ILE A 847 -8.03 10.31 37.66
CA ILE A 847 -7.66 9.20 36.77
C ILE A 847 -6.49 9.61 35.87
N PHE A 848 -6.55 10.80 35.28
CA PHE A 848 -5.45 11.31 34.46
C PHE A 848 -4.13 11.37 35.24
N ARG A 849 -4.15 11.93 36.47
CA ARG A 849 -2.95 12.01 37.31
C ARG A 849 -2.44 10.64 37.75
N GLU A 850 -3.33 9.70 38.08
CA GLU A 850 -2.98 8.31 38.40
C GLU A 850 -2.28 7.64 37.21
N LYS A 851 -2.83 7.74 35.99
CA LYS A 851 -2.23 7.16 34.78
C LYS A 851 -0.93 7.81 34.35
N VAL A 852 -0.79 9.13 34.53
CA VAL A 852 0.49 9.81 34.30
C VAL A 852 1.56 9.32 35.28
N ALA A 853 1.20 9.05 36.54
CA ALA A 853 2.12 8.54 37.54
C ALA A 853 2.59 7.09 37.27
N GLU A 854 1.76 6.26 36.60
CA GLU A 854 2.15 4.91 36.17
C GLU A 854 3.22 4.92 35.06
N LEU A 855 3.32 6.02 34.29
CA LEU A 855 4.26 6.18 33.16
C LEU A 855 5.61 6.78 33.56
N SER A 856 5.73 7.28 34.80
CA SER A 856 6.92 7.92 35.37
C SER A 856 7.61 7.02 36.38
#